data_AF-A0A1Q9DH98-F1
#
_entry.id   AF-A0A1Q9DH98-F1
#
_cell.length_a   1.000
_cell.length_b   1.000
_cell.length_c   1.000
_cell.angle_alpha   90.00
_cell.angle_beta   90.00
_cell.angle_gamma   90.00
#
_symmetry.space_group_name_H-M   'P 1'
#
loop_
_entity.id
_entity.type
_entity.pdbx_description
1 polymer ?
#
loop_
_entity_poly.entity_id
_entity_poly.type
_entity_poly.pdbx_seq_one_letter_code
_entity_poly.pdbx_strand_id
1 'polypeptide(L)'
;MGASSSAAVWGIDISRSTPVTCNRWWAGLALGGKLYGLPCNSEHLLIFDSSDKSEPLRFVDTRRIATGQGKWRAAAAIGGSLYGVPDRAEALLVYNFSTGKASGVDTRKLSRGPLKWQSAVVLAGKVYGIPHHASKLLVYDVKSDTLMGVDTTHIATGNSKWLAGLSLGGKVLGVPCNADSILIYDPLTKRCTGVQTQPFATGPFKWLCAAAVAGIMYAVPCHADCILVFDPATNRLRGIDTTAVATGPGKWVTTVVCAGKIYGIPDHATAVLVFDLASEEVSGIGIGHLSDVTKGKWQAAAVMGGKIYAIPYNAQCMLVVDPATASATVIDVTGLDSGTGKWGFVAAIGGKLCGLPWDASNILLHEPCEEVKEISPKGQTCKEEAPKEDSPVQMAADVEETKFSETPDISLELGASLVQDFVAAWLSEWIYFVDALKPSAVPTLKVGGEPVKFQVLSVLDDPMQGSPARLAIVTAAPHAGNAVLYLIFKGSSFMNDFVANASVGPDYTPFDATFADRTTFIHHGAHHAIAQLRVQQWSVLQEQLERCSGEGVGQLIVAGHSLGGQYALAFMLQVFLDQAKGNPVHPLLEEARAVAFGAPMCYGAAEGFDVRKDLADFIQQRTVVYVNAGDPAPRLWSEMDLQEFMRYAVSWLQQKVSSFSMRILDYAAGGLAQKAQEVLLRPDIEKHLLRPGACYVHLSQIRVLAKDFFLWRPLSYASTRSFARLLSL
;
A
#
# COMPACT_ATOMS: atom_id res chain seq x y z
N MET A 1 20.13 -37.01 8.04
CA MET A 1 20.81 -35.70 8.08
C MET A 1 19.97 -34.77 7.23
N GLY A 2 19.11 -33.98 7.87
CA GLY A 2 18.14 -33.12 7.19
C GLY A 2 18.82 -31.87 6.63
N ALA A 3 18.54 -31.55 5.38
CA ALA A 3 18.93 -30.29 4.77
C ALA A 3 17.95 -29.21 5.26
N SER A 4 18.40 -28.30 6.12
CA SER A 4 17.62 -27.09 6.41
C SER A 4 17.63 -26.21 5.16
N SER A 5 16.45 -25.91 4.61
CA SER A 5 16.30 -24.88 3.58
C SER A 5 16.61 -23.51 4.20
N SER A 6 17.88 -23.13 4.21
CA SER A 6 18.32 -21.82 4.67
C SER A 6 17.84 -20.75 3.68
N ALA A 7 17.19 -19.70 4.18
CA ALA A 7 16.85 -18.52 3.38
C ALA A 7 18.07 -18.00 2.60
N ALA A 8 17.90 -17.73 1.30
CA ALA A 8 19.01 -17.36 0.44
C ALA A 8 19.38 -15.88 0.63
N VAL A 9 20.64 -15.62 0.95
CA VAL A 9 21.25 -14.28 0.90
C VAL A 9 22.44 -14.33 -0.05
N TRP A 10 22.50 -13.36 -0.97
CA TRP A 10 23.61 -13.24 -1.90
C TRP A 10 23.82 -11.77 -2.29
N GLY A 11 24.93 -11.49 -2.97
CA GLY A 11 25.29 -10.15 -3.43
C GLY A 11 25.37 -10.07 -4.95
N ILE A 12 25.04 -8.93 -5.52
CA ILE A 12 25.44 -8.58 -6.89
C ILE A 12 26.61 -7.61 -6.81
N ASP A 13 27.76 -8.05 -7.32
CA ASP A 13 28.98 -7.26 -7.37
C ASP A 13 28.82 -6.07 -8.33
N ILE A 14 29.13 -4.89 -7.82
CA ILE A 14 29.06 -3.62 -8.55
C ILE A 14 30.44 -2.99 -8.79
N SER A 15 31.52 -3.65 -8.36
CA SER A 15 32.91 -3.18 -8.49
C SER A 15 33.36 -3.01 -9.95
N ARG A 16 32.80 -3.80 -10.88
CA ARG A 16 33.16 -3.78 -12.30
C ARG A 16 32.74 -2.50 -13.05
N SER A 17 32.01 -1.58 -12.42
CA SER A 17 31.28 -0.51 -13.14
C SER A 17 31.69 0.94 -12.82
N THR A 18 32.49 1.21 -11.78
CA THR A 18 32.93 2.58 -11.44
C THR A 18 34.28 2.58 -10.73
N PRO A 19 35.20 3.53 -10.98
CA PRO A 19 36.35 3.73 -10.10
C PRO A 19 35.82 3.98 -8.68
N VAL A 20 36.21 3.10 -7.76
CA VAL A 20 35.65 2.98 -6.42
C VAL A 20 35.74 4.32 -5.69
N THR A 21 34.58 4.92 -5.43
CA THR A 21 34.43 5.95 -4.41
C THR A 21 33.61 5.33 -3.28
N CYS A 22 33.97 5.60 -2.03
CA CYS A 22 33.13 5.30 -0.88
C CYS A 22 31.81 6.10 -0.98
N ASN A 23 30.78 5.68 -0.26
CA ASN A 23 29.53 6.42 -0.03
C ASN A 23 28.73 6.64 -1.34
N ARG A 24 28.58 5.58 -2.15
CA ARG A 24 28.13 5.64 -3.55
C ARG A 24 26.68 6.07 -3.71
N TRP A 25 25.74 5.31 -3.13
CA TRP A 25 24.31 5.59 -3.20
C TRP A 25 23.68 5.54 -1.81
N TRP A 26 23.16 6.67 -1.34
CA TRP A 26 22.58 6.81 0.01
C TRP A 26 21.08 6.48 0.02
N ALA A 27 20.37 7.08 -0.93
CA ALA A 27 18.93 7.01 -1.03
C ALA A 27 18.53 6.25 -2.29
N GLY A 28 17.34 5.67 -2.26
CA GLY A 28 16.81 4.98 -3.41
C GLY A 28 15.29 5.03 -3.47
N LEU A 29 14.79 4.44 -4.54
CA LEU A 29 13.37 4.27 -4.79
C LEU A 29 13.16 2.88 -5.40
N ALA A 30 12.16 2.16 -4.91
CA ALA A 30 11.64 0.97 -5.57
C ALA A 30 10.41 1.33 -6.39
N LEU A 31 10.40 0.98 -7.68
CA LEU A 31 9.25 1.20 -8.55
C LEU A 31 9.28 0.21 -9.73
N GLY A 32 8.14 -0.39 -10.06
CA GLY A 32 8.00 -1.25 -11.25
C GLY A 32 9.00 -2.40 -11.33
N GLY A 33 9.25 -3.10 -10.21
CA GLY A 33 10.21 -4.21 -10.14
C GLY A 33 11.69 -3.80 -10.17
N LYS A 34 11.99 -2.50 -10.11
CA LYS A 34 13.34 -1.94 -10.16
C LYS A 34 13.71 -1.19 -8.89
N LEU A 35 14.98 -1.26 -8.53
CA LEU A 35 15.62 -0.40 -7.51
C LEU A 35 16.42 0.69 -8.21
N TYR A 36 16.14 1.94 -7.87
CA TYR A 36 16.90 3.09 -8.33
C TYR A 36 17.77 3.61 -7.18
N GLY A 37 19.08 3.64 -7.36
CA GLY A 37 20.04 4.20 -6.40
C GLY A 37 20.47 5.60 -6.80
N LEU A 38 20.17 6.59 -5.95
CA LEU A 38 20.49 7.99 -6.19
C LEU A 38 21.98 8.25 -5.99
N PRO A 39 22.68 8.86 -6.98
CA PRO A 39 24.12 9.08 -6.88
C PRO A 39 24.43 10.07 -5.75
N CYS A 40 25.07 9.60 -4.69
CA CYS A 40 25.60 10.51 -3.67
C CYS A 40 27.02 10.90 -4.03
N ASN A 41 27.94 9.93 -4.02
CA ASN A 41 29.32 10.11 -4.46
C ASN A 41 29.63 9.36 -5.75
N SER A 42 28.73 8.47 -6.17
CA SER A 42 28.79 7.85 -7.50
C SER A 42 28.54 8.88 -8.60
N GLU A 43 29.21 8.70 -9.73
CA GLU A 43 28.94 9.47 -10.95
C GLU A 43 27.71 8.98 -11.72
N HIS A 44 27.12 7.86 -11.30
CA HIS A 44 26.01 7.21 -12.00
C HIS A 44 24.80 7.00 -11.10
N LEU A 45 23.60 7.21 -11.65
CA LEU A 45 22.37 6.65 -11.10
C LEU A 45 22.43 5.13 -11.32
N LEU A 46 22.23 4.37 -10.26
CA LEU A 46 22.16 2.90 -10.33
C LEU A 46 20.71 2.50 -10.61
N ILE A 47 20.52 1.54 -11.50
CA ILE A 47 19.24 0.87 -11.72
C ILE A 47 19.50 -0.63 -11.62
N PHE A 48 18.86 -1.27 -10.66
CA PHE A 48 18.82 -2.72 -10.55
C PHE A 48 17.42 -3.21 -10.95
N ASP A 49 17.36 -4.10 -11.94
CA ASP A 49 16.14 -4.74 -12.42
C ASP A 49 16.08 -6.18 -11.91
N SER A 50 15.12 -6.46 -11.01
CA SER A 50 14.98 -7.78 -10.40
C SER A 50 14.49 -8.86 -11.38
N SER A 51 13.95 -8.46 -12.53
CA SER A 51 13.42 -9.36 -13.56
C SER A 51 14.46 -9.75 -14.62
N ASP A 52 15.48 -8.91 -14.83
CA ASP A 52 16.53 -9.14 -15.83
C ASP A 52 17.65 -10.03 -15.26
N LYS A 53 17.59 -11.33 -15.56
CA LYS A 53 18.58 -12.31 -15.06
C LYS A 53 19.94 -12.21 -15.76
N SER A 54 20.01 -11.59 -16.94
CA SER A 54 21.23 -11.49 -17.75
C SER A 54 22.04 -10.24 -17.43
N GLU A 55 21.38 -9.09 -17.40
CA GLU A 55 22.00 -7.78 -17.17
C GLU A 55 21.18 -6.99 -16.15
N PRO A 56 21.17 -7.44 -14.88
CA PRO A 56 20.33 -6.84 -13.85
C PRO A 56 20.73 -5.40 -13.50
N LEU A 57 21.91 -4.93 -13.92
CA LEU A 57 22.45 -3.63 -13.54
C LEU A 57 22.57 -2.69 -14.73
N ARG A 58 22.08 -1.46 -14.56
CA ARG A 58 22.28 -0.36 -15.51
C ARG A 58 22.76 0.88 -14.75
N PHE A 59 23.65 1.64 -15.40
CA PHE A 59 24.26 2.84 -14.85
C PHE A 59 24.00 4.02 -15.79
N VAL A 60 23.42 5.09 -15.27
CA VAL A 60 23.13 6.30 -16.04
C VAL A 60 24.06 7.41 -15.59
N ASP A 61 24.90 7.90 -16.50
CA ASP A 61 25.89 8.96 -16.21
C ASP A 61 25.20 10.28 -15.86
N THR A 62 25.55 10.83 -14.70
CA THR A 62 25.00 12.09 -14.17
C THR A 62 26.01 13.23 -14.13
N ARG A 63 27.25 13.05 -14.62
CA ARG A 63 28.34 14.04 -14.55
C ARG A 63 28.01 15.36 -15.24
N ARG A 64 27.17 15.32 -16.29
CA ARG A 64 26.68 16.52 -16.98
C ARG A 64 25.75 17.38 -16.11
N ILE A 65 25.18 16.81 -15.05
CA ILE A 65 24.24 17.46 -14.14
C ILE A 65 24.98 17.94 -12.90
N ALA A 66 25.71 17.04 -12.24
CA ALA A 66 26.58 17.37 -11.11
C ALA A 66 27.71 16.34 -10.95
N THR A 67 28.87 16.82 -10.51
CA THR A 67 30.05 16.02 -10.18
C THR A 67 30.42 16.19 -8.70
N GLY A 68 31.29 15.32 -8.20
CA GLY A 68 31.78 15.39 -6.83
C GLY A 68 30.91 14.64 -5.83
N GLN A 69 31.06 14.97 -4.55
CA GLN A 69 30.54 14.19 -3.42
C GLN A 69 29.26 14.81 -2.86
N GLY A 70 28.37 14.00 -2.29
CA GLY A 70 27.16 14.41 -1.57
C GLY A 70 26.08 14.99 -2.48
N LYS A 71 25.94 14.51 -3.71
CA LYS A 71 25.11 15.17 -4.74
C LYS A 71 23.62 15.17 -4.40
N TRP A 72 23.00 13.99 -4.27
CA TRP A 72 21.56 13.86 -3.99
C TRP A 72 21.31 12.94 -2.78
N ARG A 73 20.30 13.28 -1.95
CA ARG A 73 20.04 12.61 -0.66
C ARG A 73 18.65 12.03 -0.48
N ALA A 74 17.70 12.36 -1.34
CA ALA A 74 16.37 11.80 -1.29
C ALA A 74 15.79 11.63 -2.70
N ALA A 75 14.91 10.65 -2.85
CA ALA A 75 14.29 10.29 -4.11
C ALA A 75 12.76 10.45 -4.03
N ALA A 76 12.17 10.94 -5.10
CA ALA A 76 10.73 10.92 -5.33
C ALA A 76 10.45 10.40 -6.74
N ALA A 77 9.28 9.81 -6.98
CA ALA A 77 8.80 9.54 -8.33
C ALA A 77 7.37 10.01 -8.51
N ILE A 78 7.10 10.62 -9.66
CA ILE A 78 5.79 11.08 -10.09
C ILE A 78 5.83 11.40 -11.60
N GLY A 79 4.74 11.18 -12.31
CA GLY A 79 4.63 11.56 -13.73
C GLY A 79 5.68 10.88 -14.62
N GLY A 80 5.96 9.59 -14.38
CA GLY A 80 6.91 8.82 -15.20
C GLY A 80 8.39 9.22 -15.07
N SER A 81 8.74 9.98 -14.03
CA SER A 81 10.13 10.37 -13.76
C SER A 81 10.50 10.21 -12.29
N LEU A 82 11.79 9.98 -12.04
CA LEU A 82 12.44 10.02 -10.74
C LEU A 82 13.08 11.39 -10.53
N TYR A 83 12.97 11.90 -9.32
CA TYR A 83 13.51 13.18 -8.88
C TYR A 83 14.48 12.99 -7.73
N GLY A 84 15.73 13.39 -7.93
CA GLY A 84 16.75 13.40 -6.88
C GLY A 84 16.84 14.77 -6.23
N VAL A 85 16.45 14.85 -4.96
CA VAL A 85 16.52 16.09 -4.17
C VAL A 85 17.99 16.40 -3.82
N PRO A 86 18.47 17.60 -4.17
CA PRO A 86 19.88 17.93 -4.03
C PRO A 86 20.33 18.18 -2.58
N ASP A 87 21.50 17.67 -2.26
CA ASP A 87 22.25 17.98 -1.04
C ASP A 87 23.33 19.02 -1.36
N ARG A 88 24.44 18.60 -1.97
CA ARG A 88 25.51 19.48 -2.47
C ARG A 88 25.36 19.79 -3.94
N ALA A 89 24.65 18.96 -4.70
CA ALA A 89 24.41 19.23 -6.11
C ALA A 89 23.66 20.55 -6.26
N GLU A 90 23.99 21.31 -7.29
CA GLU A 90 23.31 22.57 -7.59
C GLU A 90 22.07 22.40 -8.45
N ALA A 91 21.70 21.16 -8.77
CA ALA A 91 20.52 20.83 -9.55
C ALA A 91 19.70 19.70 -8.91
N LEU A 92 18.37 19.79 -9.00
CA LEU A 92 17.47 18.65 -8.84
C LEU A 92 17.73 17.69 -10.01
N LEU A 93 17.99 16.42 -9.71
CA LEU A 93 18.12 15.39 -10.74
C LEU A 93 16.73 15.00 -11.23
N VAL A 94 16.53 14.91 -12.55
CA VAL A 94 15.32 14.38 -13.17
C VAL A 94 15.73 13.22 -14.08
N TYR A 95 15.25 12.02 -13.79
CA TYR A 95 15.45 10.84 -14.63
C TYR A 95 14.11 10.37 -15.18
N ASN A 96 13.96 10.41 -16.50
CA ASN A 96 12.73 10.01 -17.15
C ASN A 96 12.76 8.51 -17.46
N PHE A 97 11.77 7.76 -16.96
CA PHE A 97 11.78 6.30 -17.02
C PHE A 97 11.63 5.76 -18.45
N SER A 98 10.84 6.43 -19.31
CA SER A 98 10.55 5.95 -20.66
C SER A 98 11.69 6.22 -21.64
N THR A 99 12.33 7.39 -21.55
CA THR A 99 13.45 7.76 -22.41
C THR A 99 14.81 7.29 -21.88
N GLY A 100 14.89 6.94 -20.60
CA GLY A 100 16.14 6.58 -19.94
C GLY A 100 17.14 7.73 -19.81
N LYS A 101 16.70 8.98 -19.95
CA LYS A 101 17.57 10.18 -19.92
C LYS A 101 17.53 10.87 -18.57
N ALA A 102 18.71 11.30 -18.10
CA ALA A 102 18.88 12.14 -16.93
C ALA A 102 19.08 13.62 -17.36
N SER A 103 18.47 14.54 -16.61
CA SER A 103 18.58 15.99 -16.76
C SER A 103 18.59 16.68 -15.40
N GLY A 104 18.87 17.99 -15.37
CA GLY A 104 18.99 18.77 -14.14
C GLY A 104 18.18 20.05 -14.17
N VAL A 105 17.54 20.37 -13.04
CA VAL A 105 16.86 21.67 -12.83
C VAL A 105 17.65 22.49 -11.82
N ASP A 106 18.13 23.66 -12.20
CA ASP A 106 19.00 24.52 -11.38
C ASP A 106 18.31 25.01 -10.10
N THR A 107 18.90 24.71 -8.95
CA THR A 107 18.39 25.07 -7.61
C THR A 107 19.15 26.20 -6.93
N ARG A 108 20.19 26.78 -7.56
CA ARG A 108 21.09 27.79 -6.94
C ARG A 108 20.38 29.06 -6.47
N LYS A 109 19.23 29.38 -7.06
CA LYS A 109 18.39 30.52 -6.65
C LYS A 109 17.62 30.26 -5.35
N LEU A 110 17.43 29.00 -4.97
CA LEU A 110 16.71 28.61 -3.76
C LEU A 110 17.68 28.50 -2.57
N SER A 111 18.79 27.77 -2.74
CA SER A 111 19.83 27.60 -1.73
C SER A 111 21.13 27.11 -2.37
N ARG A 112 22.27 27.36 -1.71
CA ARG A 112 23.60 26.90 -2.08
C ARG A 112 24.28 26.20 -0.89
N GLY A 113 25.36 25.47 -1.16
CA GLY A 113 26.13 24.78 -0.13
C GLY A 113 25.59 23.39 0.20
N PRO A 114 26.13 22.73 1.23
CA PRO A 114 25.79 21.35 1.58
C PRO A 114 24.51 21.23 2.41
N LEU A 115 24.00 20.01 2.47
CA LEU A 115 22.89 19.51 3.28
C LEU A 115 21.61 20.33 3.13
N LYS A 116 21.37 20.89 1.94
CA LYS A 116 20.25 21.80 1.66
C LYS A 116 18.91 21.16 1.99
N TRP A 117 18.64 20.01 1.38
CA TRP A 117 17.40 19.27 1.53
C TRP A 117 17.71 17.78 1.76
N GLN A 118 17.00 17.12 2.68
CA GLN A 118 17.31 15.73 3.10
C GLN A 118 16.14 14.75 2.90
N SER A 119 14.96 15.23 2.54
CA SER A 119 13.81 14.38 2.27
C SER A 119 13.03 14.91 1.08
N ALA A 120 12.42 13.99 0.34
CA ALA A 120 11.58 14.25 -0.80
C ALA A 120 10.14 13.85 -0.46
N VAL A 121 9.19 14.75 -0.66
CA VAL A 121 7.76 14.49 -0.48
C VAL A 121 7.05 14.73 -1.80
N VAL A 122 6.13 13.84 -2.17
CA VAL A 122 5.26 14.03 -3.33
C VAL A 122 3.86 14.38 -2.86
N LEU A 123 3.30 15.46 -3.40
CA LEU A 123 1.92 15.85 -3.14
C LEU A 123 1.37 16.70 -4.29
N ALA A 124 0.17 16.35 -4.77
CA ALA A 124 -0.59 17.11 -5.76
C ALA A 124 0.23 17.52 -7.01
N GLY A 125 0.91 16.55 -7.64
CA GLY A 125 1.69 16.80 -8.86
C GLY A 125 3.04 17.47 -8.64
N LYS A 126 3.46 17.70 -7.39
CA LYS A 126 4.69 18.41 -7.06
C LYS A 126 5.65 17.57 -6.22
N VAL A 127 6.93 17.84 -6.39
CA VAL A 127 8.03 17.32 -5.56
C VAL A 127 8.48 18.41 -4.60
N TYR A 128 8.57 18.05 -3.32
CA TYR A 128 9.00 18.94 -2.26
C TYR A 128 10.32 18.47 -1.67
N GLY A 129 11.30 19.37 -1.55
CA GLY A 129 12.53 19.12 -0.82
C GLY A 129 12.46 19.73 0.57
N ILE A 130 12.50 18.91 1.61
CA ILE A 130 12.38 19.36 3.01
C ILE A 130 13.66 20.09 3.44
N PRO A 131 13.58 21.36 3.90
CA PRO A 131 14.75 22.19 4.16
C PRO A 131 15.50 21.75 5.41
N HIS A 132 16.67 21.16 5.23
CA HIS A 132 17.51 20.73 6.35
C HIS A 132 18.46 21.87 6.77
N HIS A 133 19.35 22.30 5.87
CA HIS A 133 20.19 23.51 6.05
C HIS A 133 19.67 24.69 5.21
N ALA A 134 18.89 24.42 4.15
CA ALA A 134 18.32 25.47 3.33
C ALA A 134 17.34 26.37 4.11
N SER A 135 17.28 27.65 3.76
CA SER A 135 16.28 28.59 4.30
C SER A 135 14.89 28.44 3.65
N LYS A 136 14.78 27.65 2.59
CA LYS A 136 13.56 27.51 1.78
C LYS A 136 13.17 26.06 1.56
N LEU A 137 11.89 25.76 1.70
CA LEU A 137 11.28 24.53 1.17
C LEU A 137 11.38 24.58 -0.35
N LEU A 138 11.95 23.53 -0.96
CA LEU A 138 11.97 23.39 -2.41
C LEU A 138 10.60 22.88 -2.87
N VAL A 139 10.04 23.51 -3.90
CA VAL A 139 8.79 23.10 -4.56
C VAL A 139 9.05 23.03 -6.05
N TYR A 140 8.93 21.84 -6.62
CA TYR A 140 9.04 21.62 -8.06
C TYR A 140 7.70 21.11 -8.60
N ASP A 141 7.08 21.89 -9.48
CA ASP A 141 5.85 21.49 -10.18
C ASP A 141 6.22 20.73 -11.45
N VAL A 142 5.82 19.47 -11.50
CA VAL A 142 6.16 18.54 -12.58
C VAL A 142 5.45 18.89 -13.88
N LYS A 143 4.22 19.42 -13.79
CA LYS A 143 3.40 19.71 -14.97
C LYS A 143 3.89 20.97 -15.69
N SER A 144 4.21 22.02 -14.92
CA SER A 144 4.68 23.28 -15.48
C SER A 144 6.19 23.37 -15.61
N ASP A 145 6.94 22.37 -15.13
CA ASP A 145 8.42 22.38 -15.07
C ASP A 145 8.96 23.64 -14.36
N THR A 146 8.29 24.03 -13.27
CA THR A 146 8.66 25.25 -12.53
C THR A 146 9.20 24.95 -11.16
N LEU A 147 10.32 25.60 -10.82
CA LEU A 147 10.95 25.53 -9.50
C LEU A 147 10.64 26.79 -8.68
N MET A 148 10.22 26.59 -7.43
CA MET A 148 9.93 27.64 -6.46
C MET A 148 10.54 27.30 -5.09
N GLY A 149 10.90 28.34 -4.34
CA GLY A 149 11.33 28.20 -2.95
C GLY A 149 10.39 28.96 -2.02
N VAL A 150 9.88 28.30 -0.99
CA VAL A 150 9.03 28.93 0.04
C VAL A 150 9.87 29.16 1.29
N ASP A 151 9.93 30.40 1.76
CA ASP A 151 10.74 30.75 2.94
C ASP A 151 10.23 30.03 4.20
N THR A 152 11.17 29.53 5.01
CA THR A 152 10.87 28.84 6.28
C THR A 152 11.60 29.46 7.47
N THR A 153 12.27 30.60 7.27
CA THR A 153 13.11 31.23 8.30
C THR A 153 12.31 31.80 9.46
N HIS A 154 11.04 32.17 9.22
CA HIS A 154 10.09 32.57 10.27
C HIS A 154 9.58 31.39 11.11
N ILE A 155 9.82 30.15 10.69
CA ILE A 155 9.50 28.94 11.47
C ILE A 155 10.72 28.48 12.26
N ALA A 156 11.87 28.33 11.60
CA ALA A 156 13.12 28.00 12.26
C ALA A 156 14.34 28.46 11.45
N THR A 157 15.37 28.90 12.16
CA THR A 157 16.69 29.27 11.61
C THR A 157 17.75 28.25 12.01
N GLY A 158 18.95 28.36 11.43
CA GLY A 158 20.06 27.45 11.71
C GLY A 158 20.04 26.16 10.88
N ASN A 159 20.89 25.23 11.29
CA ASN A 159 21.19 23.99 10.56
C ASN A 159 20.44 22.79 11.14
N SER A 160 20.25 21.79 10.27
CA SER A 160 19.62 20.50 10.58
C SER A 160 18.20 20.61 11.14
N LYS A 161 17.41 21.54 10.60
CA LYS A 161 16.08 21.89 11.11
C LYS A 161 15.11 20.72 11.01
N TRP A 162 14.89 20.23 9.80
CA TRP A 162 14.00 19.12 9.51
C TRP A 162 14.72 18.09 8.64
N LEU A 163 14.66 16.81 9.03
CA LEU A 163 15.37 15.74 8.33
C LEU A 163 14.44 14.94 7.42
N ALA A 164 13.37 14.38 8.00
CA ALA A 164 12.33 13.67 7.26
C ALA A 164 11.15 14.58 6.92
N GLY A 165 10.38 14.19 5.90
CA GLY A 165 9.06 14.74 5.66
C GLY A 165 8.10 13.71 5.13
N LEU A 166 6.82 14.06 5.21
CA LEU A 166 5.70 13.24 4.76
C LEU A 166 4.58 14.15 4.25
N SER A 167 3.66 13.58 3.47
CA SER A 167 2.39 14.22 3.14
C SER A 167 1.29 13.70 4.07
N LEU A 168 0.51 14.61 4.64
CA LEU A 168 -0.57 14.28 5.57
C LEU A 168 -1.66 15.34 5.52
N GLY A 169 -2.93 14.93 5.42
CA GLY A 169 -4.07 15.85 5.36
C GLY A 169 -3.97 16.89 4.23
N GLY A 170 -3.41 16.51 3.08
CA GLY A 170 -3.18 17.43 1.96
C GLY A 170 -2.11 18.50 2.21
N LYS A 171 -1.26 18.32 3.23
CA LYS A 171 -0.14 19.23 3.56
C LYS A 171 1.19 18.49 3.50
N VAL A 172 2.28 19.24 3.40
CA VAL A 172 3.66 18.72 3.50
C VAL A 172 4.19 19.04 4.89
N LEU A 173 4.66 18.01 5.60
CA LEU A 173 5.20 18.15 6.95
C LEU A 173 6.70 17.91 6.95
N GLY A 174 7.45 18.68 7.75
CA GLY A 174 8.85 18.44 8.07
C GLY A 174 9.02 18.03 9.53
N VAL A 175 9.63 16.87 9.76
CA VAL A 175 9.85 16.28 11.08
C VAL A 175 10.99 17.04 11.80
N PRO A 176 10.76 17.59 13.01
CA PRO A 176 11.74 18.42 13.70
C PRO A 176 12.94 17.59 14.18
N CYS A 177 14.10 17.85 13.58
CA CYS A 177 15.37 17.27 13.98
C CYS A 177 16.03 18.16 15.06
N ASN A 178 16.59 19.31 14.66
CA ASN A 178 17.06 20.36 15.57
C ASN A 178 16.08 21.52 15.70
N ALA A 179 15.09 21.64 14.80
CA ALA A 179 14.08 22.68 14.91
C ALA A 179 13.17 22.41 16.10
N ASP A 180 12.70 23.47 16.75
CA ASP A 180 11.71 23.40 17.81
C ASP A 180 10.27 23.43 17.32
N SER A 181 10.06 23.20 16.02
CA SER A 181 8.73 23.16 15.43
C SER A 181 8.63 22.14 14.32
N ILE A 182 7.49 21.48 14.20
CA ILE A 182 7.11 20.80 12.96
C ILE A 182 6.93 21.87 11.88
N LEU A 183 7.54 21.70 10.71
CA LEU A 183 7.22 22.51 9.53
C LEU A 183 5.94 22.00 8.90
N ILE A 184 4.98 22.87 8.61
CA ILE A 184 3.78 22.53 7.86
C ILE A 184 3.68 23.47 6.68
N TYR A 185 3.65 22.93 5.46
CA TYR A 185 3.36 23.67 4.25
C TYR A 185 1.99 23.28 3.71
N ASP A 186 1.13 24.28 3.53
CA ASP A 186 -0.17 24.10 2.91
C ASP A 186 -0.11 24.51 1.43
N PRO A 187 -0.29 23.58 0.49
CA PRO A 187 -0.25 23.89 -0.94
C PRO A 187 -1.40 24.76 -1.43
N LEU A 188 -2.54 24.81 -0.71
CA LEU A 188 -3.69 25.65 -1.07
C LEU A 188 -3.39 27.12 -0.79
N THR A 189 -2.84 27.40 0.40
CA THR A 189 -2.52 28.78 0.81
C THR A 189 -1.10 29.19 0.41
N LYS A 190 -0.27 28.24 0.01
CA LYS A 190 1.17 28.40 -0.32
C LYS A 190 1.97 28.98 0.85
N ARG A 191 1.59 28.68 2.09
CA ARG A 191 2.22 29.20 3.31
C ARG A 191 2.81 28.09 4.17
N CYS A 192 3.90 28.45 4.85
CA CYS A 192 4.52 27.64 5.90
C CYS A 192 4.05 28.12 7.28
N THR A 193 3.62 27.18 8.12
CA THR A 193 3.33 27.37 9.54
C THR A 193 4.17 26.40 10.39
N GLY A 194 4.23 26.65 11.70
CA GLY A 194 5.01 25.88 12.65
C GLY A 194 4.18 25.44 13.84
N VAL A 195 4.42 24.23 14.34
CA VAL A 195 3.82 23.73 15.59
C VAL A 195 4.94 23.42 16.58
N GLN A 196 4.96 24.12 17.71
CA GLN A 196 6.05 24.09 18.69
C GLN A 196 6.15 22.73 19.38
N THR A 197 7.38 22.20 19.51
CA THR A 197 7.65 20.88 20.09
C THR A 197 8.49 20.91 21.37
N GLN A 198 8.94 22.08 21.83
CA GLN A 198 9.75 22.19 23.07
C GLN A 198 9.12 21.51 24.29
N PRO A 199 7.77 21.50 24.50
CA PRO A 199 7.18 20.81 25.63
C PRO A 199 7.46 19.30 25.68
N PHE A 200 7.83 18.68 24.55
CA PHE A 200 8.08 17.24 24.44
C PHE A 200 9.57 16.92 24.37
N ALA A 201 10.36 17.75 23.68
CA ALA A 201 11.82 17.65 23.70
C ALA A 201 12.48 18.95 23.17
N THR A 202 13.66 19.23 23.71
CA THR A 202 14.57 20.30 23.27
C THR A 202 15.93 19.72 22.84
N GLY A 203 16.72 20.50 22.12
CA GLY A 203 18.07 20.09 21.69
C GLY A 203 18.10 19.42 20.32
N PRO A 204 19.25 18.86 19.93
CA PRO A 204 19.47 18.36 18.58
C PRO A 204 19.01 16.90 18.39
N PHE A 205 18.80 16.51 17.12
CA PHE A 205 18.50 15.14 16.68
C PHE A 205 17.32 14.48 17.40
N LYS A 206 16.28 15.26 17.73
CA LYS A 206 15.13 14.79 18.52
C LYS A 206 14.41 13.64 17.83
N TRP A 207 13.95 13.89 16.61
CA TRP A 207 13.27 12.91 15.76
C TRP A 207 13.83 12.98 14.35
N LEU A 208 14.23 11.83 13.81
CA LEU A 208 14.89 11.74 12.49
C LEU A 208 13.97 11.20 11.40
N CYS A 209 12.93 10.47 11.78
CA CYS A 209 11.96 9.85 10.89
C CYS A 209 10.57 9.89 11.52
N ALA A 210 9.55 9.69 10.69
CA ALA A 210 8.17 9.55 11.16
C ALA A 210 7.37 8.65 10.21
N ALA A 211 6.31 8.06 10.74
CA ALA A 211 5.29 7.36 9.97
C ALA A 211 3.97 8.13 10.00
N ALA A 212 3.23 8.08 8.90
CA ALA A 212 1.84 8.50 8.85
C ALA A 212 0.95 7.27 9.01
N VAL A 213 0.06 7.28 10.00
CA VAL A 213 -0.92 6.21 10.22
C VAL A 213 -2.27 6.84 10.52
N ALA A 214 -3.31 6.47 9.76
CA ALA A 214 -4.67 6.94 9.96
C ALA A 214 -4.81 8.48 10.08
N GLY A 215 -4.06 9.23 9.27
CA GLY A 215 -4.10 10.71 9.29
C GLY A 215 -3.27 11.35 10.40
N ILE A 216 -2.56 10.57 11.21
CA ILE A 216 -1.73 11.02 12.33
C ILE A 216 -0.25 10.76 12.02
N MET A 217 0.61 11.70 12.41
CA MET A 217 2.06 11.55 12.32
C MET A 217 2.60 11.00 13.65
N TYR A 218 3.48 10.01 13.58
CA TYR A 218 4.21 9.44 14.71
C TYR A 218 5.72 9.49 14.41
N ALA A 219 6.45 10.35 15.10
CA ALA A 219 7.90 10.47 14.95
C ALA A 219 8.62 9.69 16.05
N VAL A 220 9.39 8.67 15.66
CA VAL A 220 10.13 7.83 16.60
C VAL A 220 11.34 8.60 17.17
N PRO A 221 11.57 8.53 18.49
CA PRO A 221 12.64 9.28 19.13
C PRO A 221 14.04 8.79 18.75
N CYS A 222 14.93 9.71 18.40
CA CYS A 222 16.36 9.44 18.30
C CYS A 222 17.10 9.93 19.55
N HIS A 223 17.06 11.23 19.84
CA HIS A 223 17.57 11.82 21.09
C HIS A 223 16.46 12.25 22.05
N ALA A 224 15.23 12.40 21.56
CA ALA A 224 14.08 12.65 22.41
C ALA A 224 13.75 11.41 23.27
N ASP A 225 12.95 11.59 24.31
CA ASP A 225 12.50 10.50 25.19
C ASP A 225 11.09 10.01 24.89
N CYS A 226 10.42 10.59 23.90
CA CYS A 226 9.07 10.21 23.52
C CYS A 226 8.86 10.10 22.00
N ILE A 227 7.90 9.27 21.61
CA ILE A 227 7.29 9.35 20.27
C ILE A 227 6.50 10.66 20.22
N LEU A 228 6.80 11.51 19.24
CA LEU A 228 6.00 12.71 18.98
C LEU A 228 4.81 12.34 18.10
N VAL A 229 3.61 12.55 18.62
CA VAL A 229 2.36 12.31 17.89
C VAL A 229 1.75 13.64 17.51
N PHE A 230 1.42 13.81 16.23
CA PHE A 230 0.82 15.02 15.70
C PHE A 230 -0.44 14.71 14.88
N ASP A 231 -1.55 15.34 15.27
CA ASP A 231 -2.78 15.35 14.51
C ASP A 231 -2.88 16.66 13.71
N PRO A 232 -2.76 16.64 12.37
CA PRO A 232 -2.86 17.84 11.55
C PRO A 232 -4.30 18.38 11.42
N ALA A 233 -5.33 17.58 11.70
CA ALA A 233 -6.72 18.03 11.62
C ALA A 233 -7.08 18.94 12.81
N THR A 234 -6.57 18.61 14.00
CA THR A 234 -6.78 19.40 15.22
C THR A 234 -5.59 20.29 15.59
N ASN A 235 -4.47 20.15 14.88
CA ASN A 235 -3.19 20.80 15.17
C ASN A 235 -2.68 20.50 16.59
N ARG A 236 -2.95 19.31 17.11
CA ARG A 236 -2.60 18.89 18.48
C ARG A 236 -1.38 17.97 18.51
N LEU A 237 -0.59 18.12 19.56
CA LEU A 237 0.57 17.29 19.85
C LEU A 237 0.38 16.51 21.15
N ARG A 238 0.97 15.32 21.20
CA ARG A 238 1.24 14.59 22.44
C ARG A 238 2.57 13.83 22.35
N GLY A 239 3.16 13.53 23.50
CA GLY A 239 4.35 12.70 23.62
C GLY A 239 3.99 11.39 24.28
N ILE A 240 4.52 10.28 23.75
CA ILE A 240 4.39 8.95 24.35
C ILE A 240 5.77 8.52 24.85
N ASP A 241 5.92 8.38 26.16
CA ASP A 241 7.20 8.06 26.81
C ASP A 241 7.76 6.71 26.33
N THR A 242 9.06 6.69 26.03
CA THR A 242 9.79 5.51 25.57
C THR A 242 10.97 5.12 26.47
N THR A 243 11.17 5.84 27.59
CA THR A 243 12.31 5.66 28.49
C THR A 243 12.35 4.28 29.14
N ALA A 244 11.20 3.63 29.30
CA ALA A 244 11.10 2.23 29.75
C ALA A 244 11.76 1.23 28.78
N VAL A 245 11.91 1.59 27.50
CA VAL A 245 12.55 0.73 26.48
C VAL A 245 14.02 1.10 26.31
N ALA A 246 14.33 2.38 26.13
CA ALA A 246 15.70 2.86 26.10
C ALA A 246 15.82 4.37 26.40
N THR A 247 16.93 4.73 27.02
CA THR A 247 17.31 6.13 27.33
C THR A 247 18.60 6.52 26.61
N GLY A 248 18.87 7.82 26.50
CA GLY A 248 20.10 8.35 25.91
C GLY A 248 19.98 8.64 24.41
N PRO A 249 21.08 9.11 23.78
CA PRO A 249 21.06 9.57 22.39
C PRO A 249 21.22 8.43 21.39
N GLY A 250 20.71 8.65 20.17
CA GLY A 250 20.94 7.77 19.00
C GLY A 250 20.10 6.50 19.01
N LYS A 251 18.98 6.47 19.74
CA LYS A 251 18.24 5.24 20.04
C LYS A 251 17.75 4.54 18.77
N TRP A 252 16.82 5.19 18.07
CA TRP A 252 16.18 4.67 16.88
C TRP A 252 16.21 5.73 15.77
N VAL A 253 16.62 5.34 14.56
CA VAL A 253 16.79 6.29 13.43
C VAL A 253 15.86 6.02 12.26
N THR A 254 15.20 4.85 12.25
CA THR A 254 14.24 4.46 11.22
C THR A 254 12.96 3.94 11.86
N THR A 255 11.83 4.27 11.23
CA THR A 255 10.49 3.85 11.66
C THR A 255 9.88 2.98 10.57
N VAL A 256 9.27 1.86 10.95
CA VAL A 256 8.43 1.05 10.07
C VAL A 256 7.10 0.72 10.74
N VAL A 257 6.04 0.62 9.95
CA VAL A 257 4.72 0.20 10.42
C VAL A 257 4.47 -1.22 9.95
N CYS A 258 4.14 -2.12 10.86
CA CYS A 258 3.84 -3.51 10.54
C CYS A 258 2.81 -4.06 11.53
N ALA A 259 1.85 -4.85 11.07
CA ALA A 259 0.88 -5.54 11.92
C ALA A 259 0.18 -4.64 12.97
N GLY A 260 -0.19 -3.41 12.60
CA GLY A 260 -0.87 -2.46 13.50
C GLY A 260 0.04 -1.85 14.58
N LYS A 261 1.36 -1.97 14.44
CA LYS A 261 2.34 -1.44 15.39
C LYS A 261 3.38 -0.59 14.68
N ILE A 262 3.94 0.37 15.41
CA ILE A 262 5.09 1.18 14.99
C ILE A 262 6.35 0.57 15.60
N TYR A 263 7.35 0.34 14.76
CA TYR A 263 8.64 -0.18 15.18
C TYR A 263 9.75 0.85 14.95
N GLY A 264 10.50 1.15 16.02
CA GLY A 264 11.74 1.92 15.95
C GLY A 264 12.93 1.00 15.78
N ILE A 265 13.64 1.15 14.66
CA ILE A 265 14.81 0.33 14.33
C ILE A 265 16.04 0.84 15.09
N PRO A 266 16.72 -0.04 15.86
CA PRO A 266 17.76 0.38 16.79
C PRO A 266 19.07 0.73 16.08
N ASP A 267 19.56 1.94 16.34
CA ASP A 267 20.91 2.35 15.91
C ASP A 267 21.91 2.23 17.07
N HIS A 268 21.60 2.85 18.23
CA HIS A 268 22.34 2.67 19.49
C HIS A 268 21.52 1.91 20.56
N ALA A 269 20.18 1.89 20.46
CA ALA A 269 19.32 1.27 21.49
C ALA A 269 19.51 -0.24 21.58
N THR A 270 19.44 -0.83 22.77
CA THR A 270 19.57 -2.28 23.00
C THR A 270 18.30 -3.08 22.71
N ALA A 271 17.24 -2.41 22.26
CA ALA A 271 15.96 -3.01 21.90
C ALA A 271 15.36 -2.31 20.67
N VAL A 272 14.57 -3.05 19.88
CA VAL A 272 13.63 -2.48 18.91
C VAL A 272 12.49 -1.87 19.70
N LEU A 273 12.15 -0.60 19.44
CA LEU A 273 10.97 0.03 20.03
C LEU A 273 9.72 -0.55 19.38
N VAL A 274 8.71 -0.87 20.16
CA VAL A 274 7.39 -1.30 19.68
C VAL A 274 6.33 -0.41 20.33
N PHE A 275 5.52 0.23 19.50
CA PHE A 275 4.35 0.98 19.95
C PHE A 275 3.10 0.41 19.29
N ASP A 276 2.17 -0.08 20.10
CA ASP A 276 0.90 -0.61 19.62
C ASP A 276 -0.09 0.52 19.34
N LEU A 277 -0.60 0.60 18.11
CA LEU A 277 -1.49 1.69 17.72
C LEU A 277 -2.90 1.56 18.30
N ALA A 278 -3.30 0.36 18.74
CA ALA A 278 -4.61 0.10 19.29
C ALA A 278 -4.64 0.27 20.81
N SER A 279 -3.67 -0.35 21.53
CA SER A 279 -3.59 -0.24 22.99
C SER A 279 -2.83 0.99 23.48
N GLU A 280 -2.08 1.64 22.60
CA GLU A 280 -1.11 2.71 22.92
C GLU A 280 0.01 2.26 23.87
N GLU A 281 0.23 0.96 24.00
CA GLU A 281 1.31 0.42 24.84
C GLU A 281 2.67 0.53 24.16
N VAL A 282 3.68 0.89 24.95
CA VAL A 282 5.08 0.90 24.54
C VAL A 282 5.79 -0.31 25.14
N SER A 283 6.49 -1.06 24.28
CA SER A 283 7.30 -2.21 24.67
C SER A 283 8.59 -2.29 23.85
N GLY A 284 9.46 -3.24 24.18
CA GLY A 284 10.75 -3.42 23.51
C GLY A 284 11.03 -4.87 23.19
N ILE A 285 11.61 -5.13 22.02
CA ILE A 285 12.18 -6.44 21.66
C ILE A 285 13.69 -6.36 21.85
N GLY A 286 14.21 -7.07 22.86
CA GLY A 286 15.62 -7.03 23.20
C GLY A 286 16.52 -7.64 22.12
N ILE A 287 17.59 -6.93 21.77
CA ILE A 287 18.53 -7.32 20.69
C ILE A 287 19.99 -7.28 21.13
N GLY A 288 20.27 -7.06 22.41
CA GLY A 288 21.65 -6.84 22.90
C GLY A 288 22.64 -7.97 22.58
N HIS A 289 22.14 -9.19 22.39
CA HIS A 289 22.95 -10.37 22.03
C HIS A 289 23.06 -10.60 20.51
N LEU A 290 22.32 -9.82 19.70
CA LEU A 290 22.20 -9.99 18.25
C LEU A 290 23.10 -9.05 17.44
N SER A 291 23.77 -8.10 18.10
CA SER A 291 24.69 -7.18 17.45
C SER A 291 26.07 -7.27 18.07
N ASP A 292 27.08 -7.19 17.22
CA ASP A 292 28.49 -7.15 17.57
C ASP A 292 29.00 -5.72 17.83
N VAL A 293 28.20 -4.70 17.52
CA VAL A 293 28.53 -3.29 17.73
C VAL A 293 27.48 -2.59 18.59
N THR A 294 27.87 -1.48 19.22
CA THR A 294 26.98 -0.72 20.12
C THR A 294 26.35 0.50 19.45
N LYS A 295 26.81 0.91 18.26
CA LYS A 295 26.42 2.15 17.58
C LYS A 295 26.33 1.96 16.07
N GLY A 296 25.40 2.65 15.41
CA GLY A 296 25.31 2.61 13.95
C GLY A 296 24.86 1.25 13.41
N LYS A 297 24.06 0.49 14.16
CA LYS A 297 23.80 -0.94 13.85
C LYS A 297 23.04 -1.13 12.55
N TRP A 298 21.79 -0.66 12.51
CA TRP A 298 20.90 -0.74 11.36
C TRP A 298 20.24 0.61 11.14
N GLN A 299 20.31 1.11 9.90
CA GLN A 299 19.83 2.47 9.57
C GLN A 299 18.68 2.50 8.57
N ALA A 300 18.37 1.38 7.92
CA ALA A 300 17.21 1.26 7.03
C ALA A 300 16.52 -0.08 7.25
N ALA A 301 15.20 -0.11 7.11
CA ALA A 301 14.42 -1.33 7.23
C ALA A 301 13.24 -1.34 6.26
N ALA A 302 12.82 -2.54 5.88
CA ALA A 302 11.65 -2.77 5.05
C ALA A 302 10.81 -3.93 5.61
N VAL A 303 9.52 -3.89 5.33
CA VAL A 303 8.58 -4.95 5.68
C VAL A 303 8.41 -5.88 4.49
N MET A 304 8.51 -7.19 4.71
CA MET A 304 8.26 -8.21 3.69
C MET A 304 7.75 -9.48 4.38
N GLY A 305 6.69 -10.10 3.83
CA GLY A 305 6.12 -11.33 4.40
C GLY A 305 5.67 -11.19 5.87
N GLY A 306 5.22 -10.01 6.29
CA GLY A 306 4.81 -9.73 7.67
C GLY A 306 5.96 -9.58 8.67
N LYS A 307 7.22 -9.70 8.25
CA LYS A 307 8.41 -9.48 9.07
C LYS A 307 9.10 -8.18 8.69
N ILE A 308 9.89 -7.66 9.62
CA ILE A 308 10.70 -6.45 9.41
C ILE A 308 12.15 -6.87 9.27
N TYR A 309 12.80 -6.38 8.23
CA TYR A 309 14.20 -6.65 7.95
C TYR A 309 14.97 -5.33 7.97
N ALA A 310 15.91 -5.19 8.91
CA ALA A 310 16.76 -4.03 9.01
C ALA A 310 18.15 -4.34 8.43
N ILE A 311 18.54 -3.57 7.41
CA ILE A 311 19.78 -3.79 6.66
C ILE A 311 20.98 -3.33 7.51
N PRO A 312 22.07 -4.12 7.58
CA PRO A 312 23.20 -3.78 8.43
C PRO A 312 23.94 -2.56 7.90
N TYR A 313 24.16 -1.57 8.77
CA TYR A 313 25.02 -0.43 8.47
C TYR A 313 26.44 -0.72 8.99
N ASN A 314 26.63 -0.79 10.31
CA ASN A 314 27.88 -1.27 10.94
C ASN A 314 27.77 -2.65 11.58
N ALA A 315 26.54 -3.16 11.81
CA ALA A 315 26.35 -4.52 12.33
C ALA A 315 26.80 -5.56 11.29
N GLN A 316 27.25 -6.73 11.74
CA GLN A 316 27.65 -7.81 10.82
C GLN A 316 26.46 -8.53 10.17
N CYS A 317 25.32 -8.58 10.85
CA CYS A 317 24.16 -9.34 10.41
C CYS A 317 22.95 -8.45 10.12
N MET A 318 22.06 -8.91 9.24
CA MET A 318 20.75 -8.30 9.01
C MET A 318 19.81 -8.66 10.15
N LEU A 319 19.14 -7.67 10.75
CA LEU A 319 18.15 -7.92 11.81
C LEU A 319 16.82 -8.33 11.19
N VAL A 320 16.23 -9.40 11.71
CA VAL A 320 14.87 -9.83 11.38
C VAL A 320 14.02 -9.70 12.64
N VAL A 321 12.96 -8.91 12.58
CA VAL A 321 11.97 -8.81 13.65
C VAL A 321 10.70 -9.47 13.17
N ASP A 322 10.16 -10.36 14.00
CA ASP A 322 8.92 -11.07 13.76
C ASP A 322 7.82 -10.49 14.68
N PRO A 323 6.91 -9.65 14.14
CA PRO A 323 5.79 -9.11 14.88
C PRO A 323 4.88 -10.17 15.51
N ALA A 324 4.74 -11.35 14.90
CA ALA A 324 3.80 -12.38 15.36
C ALA A 324 4.27 -13.05 16.65
N THR A 325 5.59 -13.21 16.80
CA THR A 325 6.22 -13.82 17.98
C THR A 325 6.86 -12.81 18.93
N ALA A 326 6.80 -11.50 18.59
CA ALA A 326 7.47 -10.42 19.32
C ALA A 326 8.96 -10.72 19.58
N SER A 327 9.64 -11.32 18.59
CA SER A 327 11.03 -11.74 18.71
C SER A 327 11.90 -11.16 17.61
N ALA A 328 13.21 -11.21 17.83
CA ALA A 328 14.21 -10.80 16.87
C ALA A 328 15.23 -11.91 16.66
N THR A 329 15.67 -12.07 15.42
CA THR A 329 16.76 -12.96 15.01
C THR A 329 17.65 -12.21 14.01
N VAL A 330 18.71 -12.86 13.55
CA VAL A 330 19.60 -12.27 12.54
C VAL A 330 19.90 -13.23 11.42
N ILE A 331 20.21 -12.67 10.26
CA ILE A 331 20.75 -13.40 9.12
C ILE A 331 22.18 -12.91 8.89
N ASP A 332 23.12 -13.84 8.90
CA ASP A 332 24.54 -13.55 8.65
C ASP A 332 24.74 -13.12 7.19
N VAL A 333 25.35 -11.95 7.02
CA VAL A 333 25.69 -11.39 5.70
C VAL A 333 27.17 -11.05 5.56
N THR A 334 28.01 -11.53 6.48
CA THR A 334 29.46 -11.28 6.53
C THR A 334 30.19 -11.75 5.28
N GLY A 335 29.67 -12.79 4.61
CA GLY A 335 30.18 -13.26 3.32
C GLY A 335 29.98 -12.28 2.16
N LEU A 336 29.14 -11.24 2.32
CA LEU A 336 28.93 -10.19 1.31
C LEU A 336 29.78 -8.95 1.56
N ASP A 337 29.86 -8.50 2.82
CA ASP A 337 30.69 -7.37 3.23
C ASP A 337 30.85 -7.33 4.76
N SER A 338 32.06 -7.11 5.24
CA SER A 338 32.42 -7.05 6.67
C SER A 338 32.78 -5.64 7.15
N GLY A 339 32.79 -4.65 6.25
CA GLY A 339 33.11 -3.26 6.56
C GLY A 339 32.03 -2.54 7.37
N THR A 340 32.28 -1.25 7.62
CA THR A 340 31.33 -0.31 8.23
C THR A 340 30.64 0.51 7.15
N GLY A 341 29.46 1.06 7.43
CA GLY A 341 28.73 1.90 6.46
C GLY A 341 28.24 1.13 5.23
N LYS A 342 27.85 -0.14 5.39
CA LYS A 342 27.65 -1.06 4.25
C LYS A 342 26.51 -0.66 3.32
N TRP A 343 25.27 -0.71 3.80
CA TRP A 343 24.08 -0.43 3.00
C TRP A 343 23.28 0.74 3.58
N GLY A 344 22.88 1.69 2.74
CA GLY A 344 22.22 2.94 3.16
C GLY A 344 20.70 2.96 2.98
N PHE A 345 20.16 2.09 2.12
CA PHE A 345 18.74 2.01 1.82
C PHE A 345 18.32 0.56 1.58
N VAL A 346 17.06 0.23 1.86
CA VAL A 346 16.50 -1.09 1.58
C VAL A 346 15.07 -0.98 1.08
N ALA A 347 14.70 -1.84 0.14
CA ALA A 347 13.32 -1.98 -0.32
C ALA A 347 13.00 -3.44 -0.68
N ALA A 348 11.72 -3.80 -0.58
CA ALA A 348 11.21 -5.07 -1.08
C ALA A 348 10.79 -4.90 -2.56
N ILE A 349 11.32 -5.76 -3.44
CA ILE A 349 11.15 -5.70 -4.90
C ILE A 349 11.06 -7.13 -5.42
N GLY A 350 9.96 -7.47 -6.11
CA GLY A 350 9.81 -8.78 -6.76
C GLY A 350 9.95 -9.96 -5.80
N GLY A 351 9.45 -9.84 -4.57
CA GLY A 351 9.57 -10.86 -3.52
C GLY A 351 10.94 -10.94 -2.84
N LYS A 352 11.87 -10.03 -3.16
CA LYS A 352 13.22 -9.99 -2.58
C LYS A 352 13.44 -8.69 -1.82
N LEU A 353 14.24 -8.73 -0.77
CA LEU A 353 14.83 -7.52 -0.20
C LEU A 353 16.08 -7.14 -0.94
N CYS A 354 16.21 -5.85 -1.24
CA CYS A 354 17.35 -5.28 -1.96
C CYS A 354 17.97 -4.17 -1.13
N GLY A 355 19.20 -4.38 -0.65
CA GLY A 355 20.02 -3.42 0.08
C GLY A 355 20.92 -2.63 -0.85
N LEU A 356 20.72 -1.31 -0.90
CA LEU A 356 21.49 -0.39 -1.73
C LEU A 356 22.88 -0.11 -1.11
N PRO A 357 23.97 -0.34 -1.85
CA PRO A 357 25.32 -0.20 -1.31
C PRO A 357 25.71 1.25 -1.10
N TRP A 358 26.12 1.56 0.14
CA TRP A 358 26.72 2.81 0.52
C TRP A 358 28.24 2.72 0.38
N ASP A 359 28.91 2.00 1.28
CA ASP A 359 30.32 1.58 1.15
C ASP A 359 30.47 0.13 0.70
N ALA A 360 29.44 -0.70 0.82
CA ALA A 360 29.53 -2.12 0.49
C ALA A 360 29.83 -2.35 -0.99
N SER A 361 30.55 -3.44 -1.29
CA SER A 361 30.91 -3.81 -2.68
C SER A 361 29.77 -4.48 -3.46
N ASN A 362 28.67 -4.82 -2.80
CA ASN A 362 27.57 -5.59 -3.36
C ASN A 362 26.22 -4.93 -3.10
N ILE A 363 25.28 -5.04 -4.05
CA ILE A 363 23.84 -4.94 -3.72
C ILE A 363 23.50 -6.19 -2.91
N LEU A 364 22.96 -6.03 -1.70
CA LEU A 364 22.51 -7.16 -0.88
C LEU A 364 21.15 -7.62 -1.37
N LEU A 365 21.00 -8.93 -1.62
CA LEU A 365 19.74 -9.55 -1.97
C LEU A 365 19.39 -10.63 -0.95
N HIS A 366 18.12 -10.64 -0.54
CA HIS A 366 17.58 -11.67 0.34
C HIS A 366 16.22 -12.14 -0.14
N GLU A 367 16.06 -13.45 -0.28
CA GLU A 367 14.79 -14.13 -0.47
C GLU A 367 14.46 -14.94 0.79
N PRO A 368 13.34 -14.66 1.48
CA PRO A 368 12.91 -15.46 2.61
C PRO A 368 12.44 -16.83 2.09
N CYS A 369 12.89 -17.92 2.71
CA CYS A 369 12.27 -19.22 2.49
C CYS A 369 10.90 -19.27 3.18
N GLU A 370 9.91 -19.86 2.53
CA GLU A 370 8.71 -20.35 3.22
C GLU A 370 9.11 -21.54 4.11
N GLU A 371 8.65 -21.57 5.37
CA GLU A 371 8.85 -22.74 6.24
C GLU A 371 8.05 -23.92 5.70
N VAL A 372 8.72 -24.86 5.02
CA VAL A 372 8.17 -26.19 4.77
C VAL A 372 8.24 -26.98 6.08
N LYS A 373 7.10 -27.18 6.75
CA LYS A 373 7.03 -28.04 7.94
C LYS A 373 7.16 -29.51 7.53
N GLU A 374 8.37 -30.06 7.56
CA GLU A 374 8.59 -31.51 7.54
C GLU A 374 8.07 -32.13 8.85
N ILE A 375 7.05 -32.99 8.75
CA ILE A 375 6.61 -33.85 9.85
C ILE A 375 7.36 -35.18 9.74
N SER A 376 8.33 -35.41 10.63
CA SER A 376 8.97 -36.72 10.78
C SER A 376 8.05 -37.68 11.57
N PRO A 377 7.76 -38.91 11.10
CA PRO A 377 6.92 -39.85 11.82
C PRO A 377 7.72 -40.59 12.89
N LYS A 378 7.38 -40.39 14.18
CA LYS A 378 7.77 -41.32 15.25
C LYS A 378 6.83 -42.52 15.21
N GLY A 379 7.43 -43.70 15.13
CA GLY A 379 6.74 -44.98 14.99
C GLY A 379 5.86 -45.34 16.18
N GLN A 380 4.71 -45.92 15.86
CA GLN A 380 4.01 -46.87 16.70
C GLN A 380 3.41 -47.95 15.79
N THR A 381 3.86 -49.17 16.03
CA THR A 381 3.47 -50.41 15.34
C THR A 381 2.07 -50.84 15.77
N CYS A 382 1.21 -51.20 14.82
CA CYS A 382 0.23 -52.29 14.94
C CYS A 382 -0.17 -52.78 13.53
N LYS A 383 -0.41 -54.09 13.42
CA LYS A 383 -0.38 -54.92 12.21
C LYS A 383 -1.61 -54.80 11.30
N GLU A 384 -1.34 -55.08 10.02
CA GLU A 384 -2.16 -55.77 8.99
C GLU A 384 -3.57 -55.25 8.67
N GLU A 385 -3.70 -54.61 7.51
CA GLU A 385 -4.38 -55.14 6.31
C GLU A 385 -4.16 -54.16 5.12
N ALA A 386 -3.63 -54.65 3.99
CA ALA A 386 -3.71 -53.98 2.68
C ALA A 386 -4.87 -54.65 1.92
N PRO A 387 -5.66 -53.99 1.03
CA PRO A 387 -5.17 -53.02 0.02
C PRO A 387 -6.13 -51.87 -0.38
N LYS A 388 -5.57 -50.77 -0.89
CA LYS A 388 -5.79 -50.19 -2.24
C LYS A 388 -5.28 -48.75 -2.28
N GLU A 389 -4.48 -48.49 -3.30
CA GLU A 389 -4.01 -47.16 -3.69
C GLU A 389 -5.19 -46.21 -3.91
N ASP A 390 -5.16 -45.04 -3.28
CA ASP A 390 -5.58 -43.79 -3.89
C ASP A 390 -4.74 -42.65 -3.29
N SER A 391 -3.93 -42.06 -4.17
CA SER A 391 -3.07 -40.89 -3.96
C SER A 391 -3.89 -39.66 -3.59
N PRO A 392 -3.36 -38.78 -2.71
CA PRO A 392 -3.62 -37.35 -2.84
C PRO A 392 -2.30 -36.58 -2.84
N VAL A 393 -1.59 -36.59 -3.98
CA VAL A 393 -0.70 -35.50 -4.40
C VAL A 393 -1.09 -35.13 -5.83
N GLN A 394 -2.20 -34.39 -5.95
CA GLN A 394 -2.70 -33.86 -7.22
C GLN A 394 -3.58 -32.61 -7.03
N MET A 395 -4.26 -32.46 -5.88
CA MET A 395 -5.20 -31.36 -5.58
C MET A 395 -4.67 -29.90 -5.55
N ALA A 396 -3.38 -29.61 -5.75
CA ALA A 396 -2.89 -28.21 -5.77
C ALA A 396 -2.48 -27.73 -7.16
N ALA A 397 -1.88 -28.61 -7.97
CA ALA A 397 -1.67 -28.36 -9.40
C ALA A 397 -2.97 -28.55 -10.19
N ASP A 398 -3.84 -29.48 -9.77
CA ASP A 398 -5.16 -29.66 -10.38
C ASP A 398 -6.09 -28.48 -10.10
N VAL A 399 -5.86 -27.63 -9.08
CA VAL A 399 -6.72 -26.45 -8.81
C VAL A 399 -6.45 -25.29 -9.79
N GLU A 400 -5.23 -25.18 -10.31
CA GLU A 400 -4.90 -24.24 -11.40
C GLU A 400 -5.52 -24.67 -12.74
N GLU A 401 -5.65 -25.98 -13.00
CA GLU A 401 -6.31 -26.51 -14.21
C GLU A 401 -7.84 -26.66 -14.07
N THR A 402 -8.43 -26.78 -12.86
CA THR A 402 -9.86 -27.12 -12.68
C THR A 402 -10.86 -25.95 -12.60
N LYS A 403 -10.44 -24.69 -12.39
CA LYS A 403 -11.42 -23.57 -12.32
C LYS A 403 -11.84 -22.99 -13.68
N PHE A 404 -10.96 -23.09 -14.67
CA PHE A 404 -11.25 -22.74 -16.06
C PHE A 404 -11.24 -23.98 -16.99
N SER A 405 -11.30 -25.20 -16.42
CA SER A 405 -11.33 -26.46 -17.19
C SER A 405 -12.59 -26.59 -18.03
N GLU A 406 -13.71 -26.04 -17.55
CA GLU A 406 -14.95 -25.95 -18.29
C GLU A 406 -15.01 -24.60 -19.02
N THR A 407 -15.32 -24.63 -20.32
CA THR A 407 -15.58 -23.42 -21.12
C THR A 407 -17.09 -23.14 -21.04
N PRO A 408 -17.57 -22.25 -20.16
CA PRO A 408 -18.99 -21.97 -20.07
C PRO A 408 -19.51 -21.39 -21.38
N ASP A 409 -20.71 -21.81 -21.75
CA ASP A 409 -21.45 -21.33 -22.91
C ASP A 409 -22.71 -20.59 -22.44
N ILE A 410 -22.69 -19.28 -22.59
CA ILE A 410 -23.78 -18.40 -22.19
C ILE A 410 -24.88 -18.49 -23.24
N SER A 411 -26.13 -18.73 -22.81
CA SER A 411 -27.28 -18.79 -23.72
C SER A 411 -27.48 -17.48 -24.49
N LEU A 412 -27.78 -17.57 -25.79
CA LEU A 412 -28.20 -16.44 -26.63
C LEU A 412 -29.56 -15.86 -26.23
N GLU A 413 -30.32 -16.57 -25.40
CA GLU A 413 -31.61 -16.09 -24.87
C GLU A 413 -31.43 -15.01 -23.79
N LEU A 414 -30.20 -14.84 -23.26
CA LEU A 414 -29.87 -13.76 -22.32
C LEU A 414 -29.75 -12.42 -23.06
N GLY A 415 -30.37 -11.37 -22.51
CA GLY A 415 -30.25 -10.02 -23.04
C GLY A 415 -28.79 -9.52 -23.08
N ALA A 416 -28.45 -8.69 -24.07
CA ALA A 416 -27.07 -8.24 -24.31
C ALA A 416 -26.37 -7.63 -23.07
N SER A 417 -27.10 -6.90 -22.22
CA SER A 417 -26.57 -6.33 -20.98
C SER A 417 -26.19 -7.39 -19.95
N LEU A 418 -26.97 -8.47 -19.82
CA LEU A 418 -26.67 -9.59 -18.94
C LEU A 418 -25.47 -10.40 -19.43
N VAL A 419 -25.32 -10.57 -20.74
CA VAL A 419 -24.12 -11.21 -21.32
C VAL A 419 -22.88 -10.39 -20.98
N GLN A 420 -22.94 -9.06 -21.11
CA GLN A 420 -21.85 -8.17 -20.71
C GLN A 420 -21.55 -8.23 -19.20
N ASP A 421 -22.57 -8.33 -18.35
CA ASP A 421 -22.40 -8.47 -16.90
C ASP A 421 -21.68 -9.79 -16.58
N PHE A 422 -21.99 -10.87 -17.29
CA PHE A 422 -21.30 -12.14 -17.16
C PHE A 422 -19.84 -12.06 -17.62
N VAL A 423 -19.57 -11.37 -18.74
CA VAL A 423 -18.19 -11.09 -19.17
C VAL A 423 -17.43 -10.29 -18.11
N ALA A 424 -18.07 -9.30 -17.49
CA ALA A 424 -17.48 -8.54 -16.38
C ALA A 424 -17.18 -9.43 -15.17
N ALA A 425 -18.04 -10.40 -14.85
CA ALA A 425 -17.80 -11.39 -13.81
C ALA A 425 -16.58 -12.27 -14.12
N TRP A 426 -16.54 -12.81 -15.34
CA TRP A 426 -15.45 -13.64 -15.85
C TRP A 426 -14.10 -12.92 -15.77
N LEU A 427 -14.06 -11.66 -16.21
CA LEU A 427 -12.85 -10.83 -16.15
C LEU A 427 -12.47 -10.44 -14.71
N SER A 428 -13.46 -10.22 -13.83
CA SER A 428 -13.25 -9.91 -12.42
C SER A 428 -12.68 -11.10 -11.63
N GLU A 429 -12.94 -12.34 -12.07
CA GLU A 429 -12.26 -13.52 -11.56
C GLU A 429 -10.86 -13.68 -12.18
N TRP A 430 -10.76 -13.56 -13.50
CA TRP A 430 -9.51 -13.70 -14.25
C TRP A 430 -8.38 -12.81 -13.72
N ILE A 431 -8.64 -11.53 -13.39
CA ILE A 431 -7.61 -10.57 -12.98
C ILE A 431 -6.81 -11.00 -11.74
N TYR A 432 -7.34 -11.91 -10.92
CA TYR A 432 -6.62 -12.47 -9.77
C TYR A 432 -5.45 -13.37 -10.16
N PHE A 433 -5.48 -13.95 -11.37
CA PHE A 433 -4.54 -14.93 -11.89
C PHE A 433 -3.57 -14.36 -12.94
N VAL A 434 -3.64 -13.06 -13.21
CA VAL A 434 -2.82 -12.39 -14.23
C VAL A 434 -1.53 -11.85 -13.62
N ASP A 435 -0.41 -11.97 -14.32
CA ASP A 435 0.83 -11.26 -14.00
C ASP A 435 0.95 -10.01 -14.89
N ALA A 436 1.25 -8.85 -14.31
CA ALA A 436 1.44 -7.62 -15.09
C ALA A 436 2.67 -7.66 -16.00
N LEU A 437 3.68 -8.50 -15.68
CA LEU A 437 4.90 -8.67 -16.48
C LEU A 437 4.70 -9.61 -17.67
N LYS A 438 3.70 -10.50 -17.60
CA LYS A 438 3.29 -11.42 -18.67
C LYS A 438 1.78 -11.62 -18.60
N PRO A 439 0.98 -10.78 -19.30
CA PRO A 439 -0.47 -10.91 -19.28
C PRO A 439 -0.85 -12.30 -19.83
N SER A 440 -1.42 -13.15 -19.00
CA SER A 440 -2.01 -14.40 -19.44
C SER A 440 -3.19 -14.11 -20.35
N ALA A 441 -3.42 -14.95 -21.36
CA ALA A 441 -4.62 -14.83 -22.18
C ALA A 441 -5.87 -14.99 -21.30
N VAL A 442 -6.94 -14.26 -21.61
CA VAL A 442 -8.23 -14.46 -20.95
C VAL A 442 -8.74 -15.87 -21.33
N PRO A 443 -9.11 -16.72 -20.36
CA PRO A 443 -9.68 -18.03 -20.63
C PRO A 443 -10.91 -17.95 -21.53
N THR A 444 -11.07 -18.96 -22.40
CA THR A 444 -12.16 -19.01 -23.37
C THR A 444 -13.52 -18.93 -22.67
N LEU A 445 -14.40 -18.09 -23.22
CA LEU A 445 -15.81 -17.97 -22.86
C LEU A 445 -16.62 -18.08 -24.15
N LYS A 446 -17.77 -18.76 -24.13
CA LYS A 446 -18.66 -18.85 -25.30
C LYS A 446 -20.00 -18.16 -25.05
N VAL A 447 -20.59 -17.66 -26.12
CA VAL A 447 -21.96 -17.14 -26.16
C VAL A 447 -22.66 -17.81 -27.34
N GLY A 448 -23.63 -18.68 -27.07
CA GLY A 448 -24.36 -19.40 -28.12
C GLY A 448 -23.48 -20.34 -28.95
N GLY A 449 -22.45 -20.91 -28.35
CA GLY A 449 -21.46 -21.76 -29.03
C GLY A 449 -20.29 -21.01 -29.65
N GLU A 450 -20.37 -19.69 -29.82
CA GLU A 450 -19.32 -18.86 -30.43
C GLU A 450 -18.35 -18.30 -29.38
N PRO A 451 -17.02 -18.34 -29.61
CA PRO A 451 -16.03 -17.83 -28.65
C PRO A 451 -16.04 -16.30 -28.58
N VAL A 452 -16.07 -15.77 -27.36
CA VAL A 452 -15.86 -14.34 -27.08
C VAL A 452 -14.42 -13.98 -27.39
N LYS A 453 -14.21 -12.99 -28.26
CA LYS A 453 -12.87 -12.48 -28.58
C LYS A 453 -12.43 -11.49 -27.52
N PHE A 454 -11.39 -11.83 -26.76
CA PHE A 454 -10.76 -10.95 -25.79
C PHE A 454 -9.46 -10.37 -26.33
N GLN A 455 -9.20 -9.10 -26.04
CA GLN A 455 -7.91 -8.45 -26.25
C GLN A 455 -7.52 -7.74 -24.96
N VAL A 456 -6.45 -8.22 -24.31
CA VAL A 456 -5.87 -7.56 -23.14
C VAL A 456 -5.01 -6.40 -23.64
N LEU A 457 -5.42 -5.17 -23.33
CA LEU A 457 -4.76 -3.96 -23.78
C LEU A 457 -3.66 -3.54 -22.82
N SER A 458 -3.93 -3.63 -21.52
CA SER A 458 -2.94 -3.39 -20.48
C SER A 458 -3.33 -4.07 -19.17
N VAL A 459 -2.30 -4.36 -18.36
CA VAL A 459 -2.43 -4.79 -16.97
C VAL A 459 -1.44 -3.94 -16.17
N LEU A 460 -1.93 -3.26 -15.15
CA LEU A 460 -1.18 -2.29 -14.37
C LEU A 460 -1.20 -2.73 -12.90
N ASP A 461 -0.01 -2.91 -12.32
CA ASP A 461 0.17 -3.10 -10.88
C ASP A 461 0.50 -1.73 -10.24
N ASP A 462 -0.32 -1.25 -9.31
CA ASP A 462 -0.10 0.01 -8.59
C ASP A 462 0.03 -0.24 -7.08
N PRO A 463 1.06 0.27 -6.40
CA PRO A 463 1.10 0.31 -4.94
C PRO A 463 0.11 1.36 -4.40
N MET A 464 -1.18 1.06 -4.48
CA MET A 464 -2.22 1.81 -3.79
C MET A 464 -2.17 1.44 -2.30
N GLN A 465 -2.28 2.42 -1.40
CA GLN A 465 -2.04 2.26 0.04
C GLN A 465 -2.60 0.93 0.62
N GLY A 466 -1.70 0.03 1.05
CA GLY A 466 -2.02 -1.08 1.95
C GLY A 466 -2.59 -2.37 1.35
N SER A 467 -2.83 -2.50 0.04
CA SER A 467 -3.24 -3.76 -0.61
C SER A 467 -2.86 -3.76 -2.10
N PRO A 468 -2.45 -4.88 -2.71
CA PRO A 468 -2.08 -4.91 -4.13
C PRO A 468 -3.32 -4.72 -5.02
N ALA A 469 -3.61 -3.46 -5.36
CA ALA A 469 -4.62 -3.12 -6.35
C ALA A 469 -4.04 -3.27 -7.76
N ARG A 470 -4.76 -3.97 -8.64
CA ARG A 470 -4.40 -4.17 -10.05
C ARG A 470 -5.54 -3.69 -10.94
N LEU A 471 -5.19 -3.09 -12.06
CA LEU A 471 -6.11 -2.64 -13.08
C LEU A 471 -5.84 -3.38 -14.39
N ALA A 472 -6.86 -3.96 -15.02
CA ALA A 472 -6.75 -4.47 -16.37
C ALA A 472 -7.69 -3.72 -17.32
N ILE A 473 -7.21 -3.43 -18.52
CA ILE A 473 -7.97 -2.83 -19.61
C ILE A 473 -8.12 -3.90 -20.70
N VAL A 474 -9.34 -4.33 -20.97
CA VAL A 474 -9.63 -5.46 -21.85
C VAL A 474 -10.77 -5.09 -22.80
N THR A 475 -10.64 -5.34 -24.10
CA THR A 475 -11.81 -5.33 -24.99
C THR A 475 -12.35 -6.75 -25.12
N ALA A 476 -13.68 -6.88 -25.14
CA ALA A 476 -14.34 -8.15 -25.42
C ALA A 476 -15.45 -7.95 -26.47
N ALA A 477 -15.57 -8.87 -27.41
CA ALA A 477 -16.64 -8.90 -28.40
C ALA A 477 -17.58 -10.10 -28.13
N PRO A 478 -18.54 -9.98 -27.20
CA PRO A 478 -19.48 -11.07 -26.88
C PRO A 478 -20.50 -11.34 -27.99
N HIS A 479 -20.71 -10.38 -28.89
CA HIS A 479 -21.52 -10.53 -30.10
C HIS A 479 -20.75 -9.96 -31.29
N ALA A 480 -20.90 -10.56 -32.47
CA ALA A 480 -20.21 -10.10 -33.69
C ALA A 480 -20.52 -8.63 -33.97
N GLY A 481 -19.46 -7.79 -34.02
CA GLY A 481 -19.57 -6.36 -34.33
C GLY A 481 -19.77 -5.42 -33.14
N ASN A 482 -19.97 -5.93 -31.92
CA ASN A 482 -20.23 -5.10 -30.72
C ASN A 482 -19.12 -5.29 -29.67
N ALA A 483 -17.95 -4.71 -29.92
CA ALA A 483 -16.86 -4.71 -28.96
C ALA A 483 -17.17 -3.75 -27.80
N VAL A 484 -16.88 -4.20 -26.58
CA VAL A 484 -17.05 -3.45 -25.34
C VAL A 484 -15.70 -3.35 -24.63
N LEU A 485 -15.38 -2.18 -24.11
CA LEU A 485 -14.19 -1.98 -23.29
C LEU A 485 -14.51 -2.23 -21.82
N TYR A 486 -13.65 -2.98 -21.16
CA TYR A 486 -13.75 -3.34 -19.75
C TYR A 486 -12.56 -2.79 -18.97
N LEU A 487 -12.86 -2.09 -17.89
CA LEU A 487 -11.89 -1.61 -16.91
C LEU A 487 -12.07 -2.41 -15.62
N ILE A 488 -11.13 -3.30 -15.33
CA ILE A 488 -11.29 -4.32 -14.28
C ILE A 488 -10.37 -4.02 -13.11
N PHE A 489 -10.96 -3.82 -11.94
CA PHE A 489 -10.26 -3.61 -10.68
C PHE A 489 -10.15 -4.91 -9.89
N LYS A 490 -8.92 -5.24 -9.49
CA LYS A 490 -8.63 -6.26 -8.50
C LYS A 490 -8.51 -5.62 -7.12
N GLY A 491 -9.19 -6.20 -6.14
CA GLY A 491 -8.98 -5.91 -4.73
C GLY A 491 -9.72 -6.91 -3.86
N SER A 492 -9.07 -7.48 -2.86
CA SER A 492 -9.72 -8.37 -1.88
C SER A 492 -9.97 -7.63 -0.58
N SER A 493 -11.16 -7.82 -0.01
CA SER A 493 -11.48 -7.50 1.38
C SER A 493 -11.86 -8.79 2.11
N PHE A 494 -11.09 -9.18 3.10
CA PHE A 494 -11.37 -10.33 3.98
C PHE A 494 -12.02 -9.86 5.29
N MET A 495 -12.66 -10.79 6.02
CA MET A 495 -13.21 -10.52 7.36
C MET A 495 -12.12 -9.97 8.30
N ASN A 496 -10.86 -10.38 8.11
CA ASN A 496 -9.71 -9.86 8.85
C ASN A 496 -9.46 -8.36 8.58
N ASP A 497 -9.65 -7.90 7.34
CA ASP A 497 -9.46 -6.49 6.99
C ASP A 497 -10.52 -5.62 7.67
N PHE A 498 -11.74 -6.14 7.83
CA PHE A 498 -12.80 -5.47 8.56
C PHE A 498 -12.50 -5.41 10.08
N VAL A 499 -12.02 -6.51 10.66
CA VAL A 499 -11.73 -6.59 12.10
C VAL A 499 -10.47 -5.83 12.50
N ALA A 500 -9.44 -5.82 11.66
CA ALA A 500 -8.14 -5.22 11.98
C ALA A 500 -7.97 -3.79 11.44
N ASN A 501 -8.63 -3.45 10.33
CA ASN A 501 -8.35 -2.23 9.55
C ASN A 501 -9.61 -1.53 9.00
N ALA A 502 -10.83 -1.86 9.45
CA ALA A 502 -12.05 -1.22 8.93
C ALA A 502 -12.01 0.30 9.13
N SER A 503 -11.70 1.01 8.05
CA SER A 503 -11.93 2.45 7.94
C SER A 503 -13.23 2.63 7.22
N VAL A 504 -14.32 2.87 7.95
CA VAL A 504 -15.60 3.37 7.38
C VAL A 504 -15.59 4.90 7.29
N GLY A 505 -14.40 5.52 7.29
CA GLY A 505 -14.25 6.97 7.32
C GLY A 505 -14.92 7.64 6.12
N PRO A 506 -15.84 8.59 6.35
CA PRO A 506 -16.42 9.38 5.27
C PRO A 506 -15.43 10.43 4.75
N ASP A 507 -15.42 10.67 3.44
CA ASP A 507 -14.73 11.80 2.82
C ASP A 507 -15.73 12.69 2.06
N TYR A 508 -15.91 13.88 2.59
CA TYR A 508 -16.81 14.92 2.07
C TYR A 508 -16.13 15.83 1.04
N THR A 509 -14.80 15.79 0.95
CA THR A 509 -13.96 16.70 0.14
C THR A 509 -14.42 16.80 -1.33
N PRO A 510 -14.72 15.70 -2.06
CA PRO A 510 -15.07 15.82 -3.47
C PRO A 510 -16.39 16.55 -3.71
N PHE A 511 -17.36 16.40 -2.79
CA PHE A 511 -18.67 17.04 -2.88
C PHE A 511 -18.62 18.50 -2.45
N ASP A 512 -17.89 18.84 -1.38
CA ASP A 512 -17.70 20.23 -0.96
C ASP A 512 -16.99 21.03 -2.06
N ALA A 513 -15.97 20.44 -2.68
CA ALA A 513 -15.20 21.10 -3.74
C ALA A 513 -16.00 21.33 -5.03
N THR A 514 -16.98 20.48 -5.34
CA THR A 514 -17.70 20.52 -6.63
C THR A 514 -19.05 21.22 -6.51
N PHE A 515 -19.73 21.03 -5.38
CA PHE A 515 -21.11 21.47 -5.18
C PHE A 515 -21.31 22.31 -3.92
N ALA A 516 -20.26 22.57 -3.14
CA ALA A 516 -20.36 23.10 -1.77
C ALA A 516 -21.26 22.25 -0.86
N ASP A 517 -21.38 20.95 -1.17
CA ASP A 517 -22.14 19.98 -0.39
C ASP A 517 -21.23 19.31 0.64
N ARG A 518 -21.57 19.48 1.91
CA ARG A 518 -20.85 18.92 3.06
C ARG A 518 -21.58 17.77 3.73
N THR A 519 -22.68 17.31 3.14
CA THR A 519 -23.51 16.25 3.70
C THR A 519 -23.34 14.96 2.93
N THR A 520 -23.12 14.98 1.61
CA THR A 520 -22.80 13.75 0.86
C THR A 520 -21.31 13.40 0.99
N PHE A 521 -21.01 12.11 1.15
CA PHE A 521 -19.64 11.61 1.19
C PHE A 521 -19.43 10.34 0.37
N ILE A 522 -18.15 10.06 0.10
CA ILE A 522 -17.65 8.79 -0.42
C ILE A 522 -16.74 8.15 0.62
N HIS A 523 -16.62 6.83 0.59
CA HIS A 523 -15.65 6.10 1.40
C HIS A 523 -14.22 6.62 1.18
N HIS A 524 -13.57 7.10 2.24
CA HIS A 524 -12.27 7.76 2.18
C HIS A 524 -11.21 6.92 1.45
N GLY A 525 -11.05 5.65 1.83
CA GLY A 525 -10.06 4.76 1.21
C GLY A 525 -10.25 4.58 -0.30
N ALA A 526 -11.50 4.45 -0.75
CA ALA A 526 -11.84 4.21 -2.14
C ALA A 526 -11.67 5.49 -2.98
N HIS A 527 -12.03 6.64 -2.42
CA HIS A 527 -11.79 7.93 -3.05
C HIS A 527 -10.29 8.20 -3.26
N HIS A 528 -9.49 8.01 -2.20
CA HIS A 528 -8.06 8.20 -2.27
C HIS A 528 -7.37 7.23 -3.24
N ALA A 529 -7.85 5.99 -3.28
CA ALA A 529 -7.42 5.02 -4.28
C ALA A 529 -7.66 5.57 -5.70
N ILE A 530 -8.90 5.89 -6.07
CA ILE A 530 -9.19 6.38 -7.42
C ILE A 530 -8.47 7.70 -7.74
N ALA A 531 -8.29 8.58 -6.76
CA ALA A 531 -7.51 9.80 -6.93
C ALA A 531 -6.03 9.51 -7.28
N GLN A 532 -5.42 8.50 -6.67
CA GLN A 532 -4.05 8.06 -7.02
C GLN A 532 -3.98 7.49 -8.44
N LEU A 533 -4.95 6.64 -8.82
CA LEU A 533 -5.05 6.13 -10.18
C LEU A 533 -5.15 7.26 -11.21
N ARG A 534 -5.93 8.31 -10.90
CA ARG A 534 -6.07 9.47 -11.78
C ARG A 534 -4.75 10.24 -11.95
N VAL A 535 -3.90 10.28 -10.92
CA VAL A 535 -2.58 10.92 -11.01
C VAL A 535 -1.60 10.06 -11.82
N GLN A 536 -1.66 8.74 -11.67
CA GLN A 536 -0.64 7.85 -12.22
C GLN A 536 -0.96 7.30 -13.61
N GLN A 537 -2.23 6.98 -13.89
CA GLN A 537 -2.64 6.16 -15.03
C GLN A 537 -3.68 6.83 -15.95
N TRP A 538 -4.12 8.05 -15.64
CA TRP A 538 -5.18 8.70 -16.42
C TRP A 538 -4.80 8.94 -17.89
N SER A 539 -3.55 9.30 -18.17
CA SER A 539 -3.09 9.46 -19.56
C SER A 539 -3.13 8.15 -20.34
N VAL A 540 -2.75 7.04 -19.71
CA VAL A 540 -2.81 5.70 -20.30
C VAL A 540 -4.26 5.31 -20.57
N LEU A 541 -5.16 5.58 -19.62
CA LEU A 541 -6.59 5.32 -19.79
C LEU A 541 -7.16 6.16 -20.95
N GLN A 542 -6.84 7.45 -21.02
CA GLN A 542 -7.30 8.33 -22.10
C GLN A 542 -6.84 7.85 -23.49
N GLU A 543 -5.57 7.46 -23.62
CA GLU A 543 -5.04 6.89 -24.87
C GLU A 543 -5.79 5.61 -25.28
N GLN A 544 -6.08 4.73 -24.32
CA GLN A 544 -6.85 3.51 -24.60
C GLN A 544 -8.31 3.81 -24.96
N LEU A 545 -8.94 4.82 -24.33
CA LEU A 545 -10.29 5.24 -24.65
C LEU A 545 -10.38 5.78 -26.09
N GLU A 546 -9.45 6.65 -26.49
CA GLU A 546 -9.38 7.21 -27.85
C GLU A 546 -9.15 6.11 -28.88
N ARG A 547 -8.19 5.21 -28.62
CA ARG A 547 -7.90 4.08 -29.50
C ARG A 547 -9.11 3.16 -29.68
N CYS A 548 -9.73 2.75 -28.57
CA CYS A 548 -10.90 1.86 -28.61
C CYS A 548 -12.08 2.52 -29.32
N SER A 549 -12.31 3.82 -29.07
CA SER A 549 -13.36 4.57 -29.76
C SER A 549 -13.12 4.64 -31.27
N GLY A 550 -11.86 4.83 -31.70
CA GLY A 550 -11.48 4.79 -33.11
C GLY A 550 -11.64 3.40 -33.76
N GLU A 551 -11.53 2.34 -32.97
CA GLU A 551 -11.77 0.94 -33.37
C GLU A 551 -13.26 0.55 -33.34
N GLY A 552 -14.17 1.49 -33.05
CA GLY A 552 -15.61 1.27 -33.05
C GLY A 552 -16.19 0.73 -31.75
N VAL A 553 -15.44 0.73 -30.65
CA VAL A 553 -15.97 0.43 -29.31
C VAL A 553 -16.89 1.56 -28.89
N GLY A 554 -18.16 1.23 -28.60
CA GLY A 554 -19.19 2.20 -28.22
C GLY A 554 -19.56 2.21 -26.73
N GLN A 555 -18.99 1.31 -25.92
CA GLN A 555 -19.37 1.15 -24.52
C GLN A 555 -18.17 0.83 -23.61
N LEU A 556 -18.19 1.41 -22.41
CA LEU A 556 -17.24 1.13 -21.31
C LEU A 556 -17.98 0.54 -20.11
N ILE A 557 -17.43 -0.55 -19.58
CA ILE A 557 -17.88 -1.19 -18.35
C ILE A 557 -16.74 -1.20 -17.34
N VAL A 558 -16.98 -0.65 -16.16
CA VAL A 558 -16.04 -0.68 -15.04
C VAL A 558 -16.47 -1.78 -14.08
N ALA A 559 -15.58 -2.69 -13.70
CA ALA A 559 -15.97 -3.85 -12.93
C ALA A 559 -14.92 -4.29 -11.91
N GLY A 560 -15.36 -5.10 -10.96
CA GLY A 560 -14.49 -5.72 -9.97
C GLY A 560 -15.27 -6.51 -8.93
N HIS A 561 -14.58 -7.45 -8.29
CA HIS A 561 -15.09 -8.20 -7.15
C HIS A 561 -14.60 -7.58 -5.83
N SER A 562 -15.40 -7.68 -4.76
CA SER A 562 -15.01 -7.29 -3.40
C SER A 562 -14.52 -5.83 -3.35
N LEU A 563 -13.32 -5.58 -2.84
CA LEU A 563 -12.74 -4.24 -2.78
C LEU A 563 -12.53 -3.63 -4.18
N GLY A 564 -12.22 -4.46 -5.19
CA GLY A 564 -12.17 -4.02 -6.59
C GLY A 564 -13.52 -3.49 -7.09
N GLY A 565 -14.62 -4.08 -6.61
CA GLY A 565 -15.96 -3.58 -6.89
C GLY A 565 -16.24 -2.22 -6.24
N GLN A 566 -15.75 -1.98 -5.01
CA GLN A 566 -15.83 -0.65 -4.37
C GLN A 566 -15.04 0.42 -5.15
N TYR A 567 -13.89 0.04 -5.72
CA TYR A 567 -13.11 0.92 -6.61
C TYR A 567 -13.84 1.22 -7.92
N ALA A 568 -14.52 0.23 -8.51
CA ALA A 568 -15.37 0.46 -9.68
C ALA A 568 -16.49 1.48 -9.39
N LEU A 569 -17.12 1.39 -8.22
CA LEU A 569 -18.10 2.39 -7.77
C LEU A 569 -17.44 3.77 -7.55
N ALA A 570 -16.31 3.83 -6.86
CA ALA A 570 -15.59 5.09 -6.66
C ALA A 570 -15.17 5.75 -7.99
N PHE A 571 -14.82 4.95 -9.00
CA PHE A 571 -14.54 5.43 -10.34
C PHE A 571 -15.76 6.09 -10.99
N MET A 572 -16.96 5.52 -10.82
CA MET A 572 -18.20 6.14 -11.33
C MET A 572 -18.50 7.48 -10.68
N LEU A 573 -18.14 7.69 -9.41
CA LEU A 573 -18.22 9.01 -8.80
C LEU A 573 -17.29 9.99 -9.51
N GLN A 574 -16.08 9.56 -9.89
CA GLN A 574 -15.15 10.44 -10.61
C GLN A 574 -15.73 10.89 -11.95
N VAL A 575 -16.40 10.00 -12.68
CA VAL A 575 -17.11 10.34 -13.93
C VAL A 575 -18.21 11.38 -13.66
N PHE A 576 -19.05 11.14 -12.66
CA PHE A 576 -20.11 12.08 -12.26
C PHE A 576 -19.56 13.48 -11.94
N LEU A 577 -18.48 13.55 -11.15
CA LEU A 577 -17.86 14.82 -10.77
C LEU A 577 -17.25 15.56 -11.96
N ASP A 578 -16.70 14.84 -12.94
CA ASP A 578 -16.13 15.46 -14.13
C ASP A 578 -17.21 16.03 -15.05
N GLN A 579 -18.34 15.34 -15.20
CA GLN A 579 -19.53 15.83 -15.91
C GLN A 579 -20.10 17.08 -15.23
N ALA A 580 -20.24 17.07 -13.91
CA ALA A 580 -20.76 18.19 -13.14
C ALA A 580 -19.90 19.46 -13.25
N LYS A 581 -18.59 19.31 -13.47
CA LYS A 581 -17.64 20.43 -13.63
C LYS A 581 -17.66 21.04 -15.03
N GLY A 582 -18.42 20.47 -15.98
CA GLY A 582 -18.46 20.93 -17.37
C GLY A 582 -17.16 20.69 -18.14
N ASN A 583 -16.32 19.77 -17.67
CA ASN A 583 -15.13 19.37 -18.43
C ASN A 583 -15.55 18.49 -19.62
N PRO A 584 -14.85 18.54 -20.77
CA PRO A 584 -15.04 17.56 -21.83
C PRO A 584 -14.77 16.16 -21.30
N VAL A 585 -15.78 15.30 -21.29
CA VAL A 585 -15.68 13.90 -20.91
C VAL A 585 -15.65 13.08 -22.19
N HIS A 586 -14.80 12.06 -22.24
CA HIS A 586 -14.74 11.18 -23.41
C HIS A 586 -16.09 10.45 -23.57
N PRO A 587 -16.65 10.28 -24.79
CA PRO A 587 -17.99 9.67 -24.98
C PRO A 587 -18.17 8.31 -24.29
N LEU A 588 -17.14 7.46 -24.31
CA LEU A 588 -17.14 6.18 -23.57
C LEU A 588 -17.27 6.35 -22.04
N LEU A 589 -16.71 7.41 -21.47
CA LEU A 589 -16.87 7.72 -20.05
C LEU A 589 -18.26 8.32 -19.76
N GLU A 590 -18.82 9.09 -20.69
CA GLU A 590 -20.16 9.66 -20.54
C GLU A 590 -21.23 8.56 -20.40
N GLU A 591 -21.08 7.50 -21.19
CA GLU A 591 -21.98 6.34 -21.17
C GLU A 591 -21.47 5.16 -20.34
N ALA A 592 -20.47 5.37 -19.50
CA ALA A 592 -19.92 4.32 -18.67
C ALA A 592 -20.96 3.76 -17.69
N ARG A 593 -20.87 2.46 -17.43
CA ARG A 593 -21.61 1.77 -16.37
C ARG A 593 -20.67 0.94 -15.51
N ALA A 594 -21.08 0.64 -14.28
CA ALA A 594 -20.32 -0.23 -13.40
C ALA A 594 -21.05 -1.54 -13.04
N VAL A 595 -20.29 -2.64 -13.00
CA VAL A 595 -20.76 -3.96 -12.60
C VAL A 595 -19.85 -4.47 -11.49
N ALA A 596 -20.37 -4.48 -10.28
CA ALA A 596 -19.61 -4.89 -9.11
C ALA A 596 -20.15 -6.19 -8.53
N PHE A 597 -19.26 -7.00 -7.95
CA PHE A 597 -19.62 -8.29 -7.36
C PHE A 597 -19.22 -8.30 -5.90
N GLY A 598 -20.17 -8.44 -4.99
CA GLY A 598 -19.85 -8.55 -3.58
C GLY A 598 -19.13 -7.32 -3.01
N ALA A 599 -19.45 -6.14 -3.53
CA ALA A 599 -18.73 -4.92 -3.21
C ALA A 599 -19.23 -4.28 -1.90
N PRO A 600 -18.34 -3.78 -1.03
CA PRO A 600 -18.72 -2.90 0.07
C PRO A 600 -19.42 -1.62 -0.39
N MET A 601 -20.21 -1.00 0.49
CA MET A 601 -20.77 0.32 0.24
C MET A 601 -19.69 1.36 -0.04
N CYS A 602 -20.02 2.31 -0.92
CA CYS A 602 -19.07 3.34 -1.35
C CYS A 602 -19.55 4.75 -0.99
N TYR A 603 -20.86 4.97 -0.84
CA TYR A 603 -21.44 6.30 -0.69
C TYR A 603 -22.25 6.41 0.60
N GLY A 604 -22.38 7.62 1.11
CA GLY A 604 -23.20 7.90 2.29
C GLY A 604 -23.51 9.38 2.44
N ALA A 605 -24.28 9.70 3.46
CA ALA A 605 -24.57 11.07 3.84
C ALA A 605 -24.44 11.28 5.35
N ALA A 606 -24.12 12.49 5.76
CA ALA A 606 -24.06 12.88 7.16
C ALA A 606 -25.38 12.52 7.88
N GLU A 607 -25.28 12.22 9.17
CA GLU A 607 -26.42 11.81 9.98
C GLU A 607 -27.60 12.80 9.86
N GLY A 608 -28.78 12.29 9.50
CA GLY A 608 -29.99 13.09 9.29
C GLY A 608 -30.11 13.76 7.92
N PHE A 609 -29.18 13.49 6.99
CA PHE A 609 -29.23 13.98 5.62
C PHE A 609 -29.35 12.83 4.61
N ASP A 610 -29.93 13.14 3.46
CA ASP A 610 -29.95 12.24 2.31
C ASP A 610 -28.73 12.49 1.42
N VAL A 611 -28.30 11.44 0.72
CA VAL A 611 -27.36 11.61 -0.39
C VAL A 611 -28.01 12.48 -1.45
N ARG A 612 -27.20 13.36 -2.07
CA ARG A 612 -27.66 14.18 -3.19
C ARG A 612 -28.41 13.36 -4.23
N LYS A 613 -29.59 13.87 -4.60
CA LYS A 613 -30.49 13.22 -5.55
C LYS A 613 -29.86 12.99 -6.93
N ASP A 614 -29.10 13.96 -7.44
CA ASP A 614 -28.44 13.84 -8.75
C ASP A 614 -27.39 12.73 -8.78
N LEU A 615 -26.62 12.57 -7.70
CA LEU A 615 -25.71 11.44 -7.55
C LEU A 615 -26.48 10.12 -7.43
N ALA A 616 -27.52 10.07 -6.60
CA ALA A 616 -28.32 8.87 -6.40
C ALA A 616 -28.94 8.39 -7.72
N ASP A 617 -29.56 9.29 -8.48
CA ASP A 617 -30.14 9.00 -9.79
C ASP A 617 -29.06 8.54 -10.78
N PHE A 618 -27.88 9.19 -10.82
CA PHE A 618 -26.77 8.82 -11.69
C PHE A 618 -26.25 7.40 -11.40
N ILE A 619 -26.00 7.09 -10.12
CA ILE A 619 -25.49 5.78 -9.71
C ILE A 619 -26.56 4.71 -9.94
N GLN A 620 -27.80 4.93 -9.52
CA GLN A 620 -28.89 3.96 -9.66
C GLN A 620 -29.18 3.58 -11.12
N GLN A 621 -28.97 4.50 -12.07
CA GLN A 621 -29.17 4.23 -13.49
C GLN A 621 -27.99 3.48 -14.14
N ARG A 622 -26.78 3.63 -13.61
CA ARG A 622 -25.54 3.21 -14.28
C ARG A 622 -24.77 2.12 -13.55
N THR A 623 -25.17 1.72 -12.34
CA THR A 623 -24.43 0.72 -11.58
C THR A 623 -25.31 -0.42 -11.09
N VAL A 624 -24.76 -1.62 -11.16
CA VAL A 624 -25.36 -2.83 -10.60
C VAL A 624 -24.35 -3.56 -9.71
N VAL A 625 -24.83 -4.02 -8.56
CA VAL A 625 -24.07 -4.83 -7.60
C VAL A 625 -24.73 -6.20 -7.49
N TYR A 626 -23.97 -7.23 -7.83
CA TYR A 626 -24.37 -8.62 -7.66
C TYR A 626 -23.95 -9.13 -6.29
N VAL A 627 -24.86 -9.78 -5.58
CA VAL A 627 -24.62 -10.35 -4.25
C VAL A 627 -25.12 -11.79 -4.20
N ASN A 628 -24.39 -12.67 -3.52
CA ASN A 628 -24.83 -14.05 -3.29
C ASN A 628 -25.90 -14.10 -2.20
N ALA A 629 -26.83 -15.06 -2.30
CA ALA A 629 -27.73 -15.38 -1.20
C ALA A 629 -26.92 -15.87 0.03
N GLY A 630 -27.02 -15.17 1.16
CA GLY A 630 -26.32 -15.51 2.41
C GLY A 630 -24.87 -15.02 2.50
N ASP A 631 -24.42 -14.21 1.55
CA ASP A 631 -23.16 -13.48 1.65
C ASP A 631 -23.12 -12.67 2.96
N PRO A 632 -22.07 -12.78 3.80
CA PRO A 632 -22.01 -12.03 5.04
C PRO A 632 -22.19 -10.54 4.76
N ALA A 633 -22.76 -9.85 5.75
CA ALA A 633 -23.23 -8.48 5.60
C ALA A 633 -22.22 -7.33 5.86
N PRO A 634 -20.86 -7.48 5.89
CA PRO A 634 -19.98 -6.32 5.91
C PRO A 634 -19.98 -5.54 4.58
N ARG A 635 -20.90 -5.85 3.67
CA ARG A 635 -21.14 -5.19 2.38
C ARG A 635 -22.31 -4.19 2.44
N LEU A 636 -23.16 -4.26 3.47
CA LEU A 636 -24.34 -3.42 3.70
C LEU A 636 -24.29 -2.79 5.12
N TRP A 637 -23.31 -1.91 5.39
CA TRP A 637 -23.07 -1.33 6.72
C TRP A 637 -24.26 -0.69 7.44
N SER A 638 -25.16 -0.01 6.73
CA SER A 638 -26.33 0.68 7.31
C SER A 638 -27.54 -0.23 7.52
N GLU A 639 -27.60 -1.35 6.82
CA GLU A 639 -28.70 -2.33 6.92
C GLU A 639 -28.41 -3.41 7.97
N MET A 640 -27.28 -3.31 8.66
CA MET A 640 -26.80 -4.28 9.63
C MET A 640 -26.64 -3.66 11.00
N ASP A 641 -27.09 -4.35 12.05
CA ASP A 641 -26.62 -4.07 13.40
C ASP A 641 -25.14 -4.47 13.44
N LEU A 642 -24.26 -3.51 13.13
CA LEU A 642 -22.82 -3.69 13.07
C LEU A 642 -22.27 -4.26 14.40
N GLN A 643 -22.89 -3.91 15.53
CA GLN A 643 -22.46 -4.36 16.84
C GLN A 643 -22.85 -5.83 17.07
N GLU A 644 -24.09 -6.22 16.75
CA GLU A 644 -24.54 -7.62 16.79
C GLU A 644 -23.80 -8.48 15.77
N PHE A 645 -23.58 -7.99 14.56
CA PHE A 645 -22.77 -8.66 13.55
C PHE A 645 -21.36 -8.92 14.03
N MET A 646 -20.71 -7.93 14.65
CA MET A 646 -19.37 -8.11 15.21
C MET A 646 -19.39 -9.15 16.34
N ARG A 647 -20.40 -9.15 17.22
CA ARG A 647 -20.56 -10.19 18.26
C ARG A 647 -20.79 -11.57 17.64
N TYR A 648 -21.59 -11.66 16.60
CA TYR A 648 -21.82 -12.88 15.84
C TYR A 648 -20.54 -13.36 15.16
N ALA A 649 -19.79 -12.47 14.50
CA ALA A 649 -18.52 -12.78 13.85
C ALA A 649 -17.51 -13.30 14.89
N VAL A 650 -17.40 -12.66 16.05
CA VAL A 650 -16.61 -13.15 17.19
C VAL A 650 -17.06 -14.55 17.61
N SER A 651 -18.36 -14.74 17.87
CA SER A 651 -18.90 -16.04 18.29
C SER A 651 -18.72 -17.13 17.23
N TRP A 652 -18.89 -16.80 15.95
CA TRP A 652 -18.74 -17.71 14.82
C TRP A 652 -17.27 -18.13 14.65
N LEU A 653 -16.34 -17.17 14.76
CA LEU A 653 -14.92 -17.44 14.79
C LEU A 653 -14.59 -18.35 15.98
N GLN A 654 -15.03 -18.00 17.20
CA GLN A 654 -14.78 -18.79 18.40
C GLN A 654 -15.36 -20.22 18.34
N GLN A 655 -16.55 -20.41 17.74
CA GLN A 655 -17.17 -21.72 17.58
C GLN A 655 -16.48 -22.58 16.50
N LYS A 656 -16.10 -22.00 15.35
CA LYS A 656 -15.38 -22.73 14.28
C LYS A 656 -13.90 -22.97 14.58
N VAL A 657 -13.30 -22.22 15.51
CA VAL A 657 -11.93 -22.40 16.05
C VAL A 657 -11.86 -23.59 17.04
N SER A 658 -12.90 -24.43 17.11
CA SER A 658 -12.86 -25.70 17.86
C SER A 658 -12.04 -26.81 17.18
N SER A 659 -11.76 -26.71 15.88
CA SER A 659 -10.88 -27.64 15.17
C SER A 659 -9.41 -27.20 15.22
N PHE A 660 -8.50 -28.16 15.39
CA PHE A 660 -7.05 -27.92 15.54
C PHE A 660 -6.47 -27.11 14.37
N SER A 661 -6.93 -27.36 13.15
CA SER A 661 -6.50 -26.66 11.93
C SER A 661 -6.95 -25.19 11.88
N MET A 662 -8.14 -24.87 12.40
CA MET A 662 -8.65 -23.49 12.43
C MET A 662 -8.06 -22.67 13.59
N ARG A 663 -7.62 -23.30 14.69
CA ARG A 663 -6.82 -22.64 15.74
C ARG A 663 -5.48 -22.14 15.20
N ILE A 664 -4.87 -22.93 14.30
CA ILE A 664 -3.63 -22.55 13.64
C ILE A 664 -3.89 -21.41 12.63
N LEU A 665 -5.04 -21.42 11.94
CA LEU A 665 -5.44 -20.34 11.02
C LEU A 665 -5.77 -19.02 11.75
N ASP A 666 -6.48 -19.08 12.89
CA ASP A 666 -6.80 -17.90 13.73
C ASP A 666 -5.54 -17.33 14.40
N TYR A 667 -4.59 -18.20 14.77
CA TYR A 667 -3.25 -17.80 15.22
C TYR A 667 -2.43 -17.17 14.09
N ALA A 668 -2.47 -17.73 12.87
CA ALA A 668 -1.80 -17.17 11.69
C ALA A 668 -2.44 -15.86 11.20
N ALA A 669 -3.73 -15.64 11.46
CA ALA A 669 -4.42 -14.38 11.20
C ALA A 669 -4.28 -13.35 12.35
N GLY A 670 -3.55 -13.72 13.42
CA GLY A 670 -3.21 -12.84 14.54
C GLY A 670 -4.33 -12.63 15.55
N GLY A 671 -5.10 -13.66 15.90
CA GLY A 671 -6.11 -13.64 16.96
C GLY A 671 -7.37 -12.86 16.58
N LEU A 672 -8.02 -13.25 15.48
CA LEU A 672 -9.08 -12.49 14.83
C LEU A 672 -10.33 -12.36 15.71
N ALA A 673 -10.65 -13.41 16.46
CA ALA A 673 -11.72 -13.38 17.47
C ALA A 673 -11.41 -12.41 18.63
N GLN A 674 -10.15 -12.37 19.08
CA GLN A 674 -9.72 -11.47 20.16
C GLN A 674 -9.71 -10.01 19.69
N LYS A 675 -9.18 -9.72 18.50
CA LYS A 675 -9.20 -8.37 17.90
C LYS A 675 -10.62 -7.86 17.65
N ALA A 676 -11.52 -8.71 17.18
CA ALA A 676 -12.92 -8.32 17.02
C ALA A 676 -13.60 -8.05 18.38
N GLN A 677 -13.22 -8.79 19.42
CA GLN A 677 -13.66 -8.53 20.80
C GLN A 677 -13.07 -7.23 21.36
N GLU A 678 -11.79 -6.92 21.08
CA GLU A 678 -11.14 -5.66 21.45
C GLU A 678 -11.79 -4.47 20.75
N VAL A 679 -12.09 -4.56 19.45
CA VAL A 679 -12.82 -3.53 18.69
C VAL A 679 -14.20 -3.29 19.29
N LEU A 680 -14.94 -4.35 19.66
CA LEU A 680 -16.24 -4.24 20.33
C LEU A 680 -16.19 -3.56 21.70
N LEU A 681 -15.06 -3.67 22.40
CA LEU A 681 -14.84 -3.11 23.72
C LEU A 681 -14.25 -1.69 23.69
N ARG A 682 -13.90 -1.18 22.50
CA ARG A 682 -13.36 0.18 22.35
C ARG A 682 -14.39 1.22 22.81
N PRO A 683 -14.02 2.15 23.71
CA PRO A 683 -14.93 3.19 24.19
C PRO A 683 -15.34 4.18 23.07
N ASP A 684 -14.62 4.20 21.95
CA ASP A 684 -14.83 5.10 20.82
C ASP A 684 -15.43 4.40 19.58
N ILE A 685 -15.79 3.10 19.66
CA ILE A 685 -16.37 2.32 18.55
C ILE A 685 -17.59 3.00 17.93
N GLU A 686 -18.41 3.64 18.77
CA GLU A 686 -19.59 4.38 18.36
C GLU A 686 -19.22 5.50 17.37
N LYS A 687 -18.17 6.27 17.67
CA LYS A 687 -17.72 7.40 16.87
C LYS A 687 -16.95 6.95 15.62
N HIS A 688 -16.20 5.86 15.70
CA HIS A 688 -15.24 5.46 14.67
C HIS A 688 -15.75 4.41 13.69
N LEU A 689 -16.74 3.60 14.08
CA LEU A 689 -17.25 2.49 13.28
C LEU A 689 -18.78 2.49 13.16
N LEU A 690 -19.51 2.54 14.28
CA LEU A 690 -20.96 2.35 14.26
C LEU A 690 -21.70 3.53 13.61
N ARG A 691 -21.48 4.76 14.09
CA ARG A 691 -22.14 5.95 13.52
C ARG A 691 -21.74 6.20 12.06
N PRO A 692 -20.45 6.19 11.69
CA PRO A 692 -20.09 6.40 10.29
C PRO A 692 -20.60 5.27 9.40
N GLY A 693 -20.57 4.01 9.86
CA GLY A 693 -21.09 2.85 9.12
C GLY A 693 -22.60 2.95 8.86
N ALA A 694 -23.38 3.41 9.84
CA ALA A 694 -24.82 3.63 9.72
C ALA A 694 -25.19 4.73 8.70
N CYS A 695 -24.26 5.63 8.39
CA CYS A 695 -24.46 6.75 7.47
C CYS A 695 -24.24 6.39 5.98
N TYR A 696 -23.83 5.16 5.67
CA TYR A 696 -23.69 4.72 4.28
C TYR A 696 -25.03 4.32 3.66
N VAL A 697 -25.14 4.44 2.33
CA VAL A 697 -26.33 4.03 1.59
C VAL A 697 -25.98 3.28 0.31
N HIS A 698 -26.81 2.30 -0.03
CA HIS A 698 -26.74 1.62 -1.32
C HIS A 698 -27.51 2.40 -2.38
N LEU A 699 -26.78 2.97 -3.33
CA LEU A 699 -27.37 3.68 -4.47
C LEU A 699 -27.50 2.78 -5.71
N SER A 700 -26.60 1.80 -5.86
CA SER A 700 -26.57 0.90 -7.02
C SER A 700 -27.77 -0.05 -7.04
N GLN A 701 -28.18 -0.50 -8.23
CA GLN A 701 -29.14 -1.60 -8.36
C GLN A 701 -28.57 -2.87 -7.74
N ILE A 702 -29.36 -3.59 -6.95
CA ILE A 702 -28.92 -4.85 -6.34
C ILE A 702 -29.55 -6.02 -7.10
N ARG A 703 -28.72 -6.97 -7.52
CA ARG A 703 -29.16 -8.26 -8.07
C ARG A 703 -28.69 -9.39 -7.17
N VAL A 704 -29.64 -10.10 -6.59
CA VAL A 704 -29.36 -11.26 -5.74
C VAL A 704 -29.26 -12.50 -6.62
N LEU A 705 -28.12 -13.18 -6.56
CA LEU A 705 -27.92 -14.48 -7.20
C LEU A 705 -28.63 -15.54 -6.34
N ALA A 706 -29.81 -15.99 -6.77
CA ALA A 706 -30.71 -16.85 -5.98
C ALA A 706 -30.82 -18.29 -6.50
N LYS A 707 -31.22 -19.20 -5.61
CA LYS A 707 -32.51 -19.86 -5.81
C LYS A 707 -33.51 -19.58 -4.67
N ASP A 708 -33.09 -19.51 -3.41
CA ASP A 708 -34.01 -19.26 -2.28
C ASP A 708 -33.48 -18.17 -1.33
N PHE A 709 -34.15 -17.02 -1.29
CA PHE A 709 -33.83 -15.89 -0.42
C PHE A 709 -34.37 -16.13 1.00
N PHE A 710 -33.51 -16.09 2.02
CA PHE A 710 -33.93 -15.89 3.40
C PHE A 710 -33.66 -14.45 3.81
N LEU A 711 -34.71 -13.72 4.19
CA LEU A 711 -34.56 -12.49 4.97
C LEU A 711 -33.77 -12.84 6.23
N TRP A 712 -32.63 -12.18 6.42
CA TRP A 712 -31.91 -12.22 7.70
C TRP A 712 -32.87 -11.74 8.80
N ARG A 713 -33.14 -12.62 9.77
CA ARG A 713 -33.83 -12.29 11.01
C ARG A 713 -32.90 -12.65 12.17
N PRO A 714 -32.76 -11.79 13.19
CA PRO A 714 -31.85 -12.04 14.31
C PRO A 714 -32.22 -13.36 14.97
N LEU A 715 -31.24 -14.26 15.06
CA LEU A 715 -31.41 -15.59 15.67
C LEU A 715 -31.56 -15.39 17.18
N SER A 716 -32.81 -15.45 17.67
CA SER A 716 -33.05 -15.66 19.10
C SER A 716 -32.36 -16.96 19.55
N TYR A 717 -31.87 -16.96 20.79
CA TYR A 717 -31.00 -17.96 21.44
C TYR A 717 -31.42 -19.45 21.35
N ALA A 718 -32.58 -19.76 20.78
CA ALA A 718 -33.15 -21.11 20.68
C ALA A 718 -32.75 -21.92 19.42
N SER A 719 -32.20 -21.29 18.38
CA SER A 719 -31.93 -21.95 17.09
C SER A 719 -30.53 -22.59 16.96
N THR A 720 -29.66 -22.47 17.97
CA THR A 720 -28.30 -23.05 18.00
C THR A 720 -28.26 -24.58 18.00
N ARG A 721 -29.37 -25.29 18.25
CA ARG A 721 -29.39 -26.77 18.23
C ARG A 721 -29.57 -27.41 16.85
N SER A 722 -30.08 -26.69 15.86
CA SER A 722 -30.40 -27.29 14.55
C SER A 722 -29.22 -27.32 13.56
N PHE A 723 -28.16 -26.55 13.81
CA PHE A 723 -27.01 -26.46 12.91
C PHE A 723 -26.04 -27.65 13.03
N ALA A 724 -26.08 -28.40 14.14
CA ALA A 724 -25.25 -29.58 14.34
C ALA A 724 -25.69 -30.81 13.51
N ARG A 725 -26.87 -30.78 12.88
CA ARG A 725 -27.41 -31.91 12.10
C ARG A 725 -27.23 -31.79 10.58
N LEU A 726 -26.74 -30.65 10.09
CA LEU A 726 -26.50 -30.37 8.66
C LEU A 726 -25.03 -30.49 8.24
N LEU A 727 -24.14 -30.92 9.15
CA LEU A 727 -22.72 -31.22 8.85
C LEU A 727 -22.46 -32.73 8.71
N SER A 728 -23.50 -33.55 8.54
CA SER A 728 -23.38 -35.00 8.29
C SER A 728 -24.21 -35.51 7.10
N LEU A 729 -24.56 -34.64 6.18
CA LEU A 729 -25.08 -34.92 4.83
C LEU A 729 -24.39 -33.95 3.88
#